data_AF-A0A553K5Y8-F1
#
_entry.id   AF-A0A553K5Y8-F1
#
_cell.length_a   1.000
_cell.length_b   1.000
_cell.length_c   1.000
_cell.angle_alpha   90.00
_cell.angle_beta   90.00
_cell.angle_gamma   90.00
#
_symmetry.space_group_name_H-M   'P 1'
#
loop_
_entity.id
_entity.type
_entity.pdbx_description
1 polymer ?
#
loop_
_entity_poly.entity_id
_entity_poly.type
_entity_poly.pdbx_seq_one_letter_code
_entity_poly.pdbx_strand_id
1 'polypeptide(L)'
;MSRGLRIMRDIPVVVWMVAAVVVAVAHQWIPEATWLMVHLVGLGVMTHAVMTWSAHFTAALLKTRPDDAAATRSSLRLGLLGVGSLLVFIGVPSTVWPLTLVGAVGVAVAVVWHGLELVRDLRRALPGRFRICIRYYVAAACCLPVGGGLGAALALGLDDAWHARLLVAHTMTNILGWLGLTVVGTLVTFWPTVLRTRMDDRAERLARQTLPVLLGAIAIVIVGSLTGLRLVSVLGLLGYAGGIVFWGRSLWGPLRRKLPREFAPASIGLACLWACIGIIATAVHVLRTDDKGLAEGYPLVASIWVVGFALQLVTGALSYLMPSVMGGGPRVVRKAAAKFDKFATTRLVVINVGLVLWLFPLASWVRVTLSVVVLVALAAFVPLLLAGVAASVGEKRRAEAGEPADDAERPSAFSGSGAVAGVAAIVLAITFGIGADPGAVGLGQSVAASSVEVVPSGETVRVRVEAVDMAFEPNSVTVNPGDHVVIELVNTDPTNLHDLAVGDQRTERLAVGETAELDLGVVGSTIEGWCTVVGHRQMGMTFTVVVEGAPAPAQPSAEETHEHGGVPADPDAQLGHVVDPVLEPLGEETVHRVTFTVTEVPLEVAPGVWQTRWTFNGQGVGPTLHGRVGDVFEVTLVNDGSMGHSIDFHASNLAPDGPMRTIAPGESLVYRFTAERAGAWMYHCSTMPMSSHIAAGMHGAVVIEPAEGLPEVDRSYVVVQSEVFLDSAAATAEEATEVDADAVAAEDPSFVVFNGVANQYDQAPFEAKVGERVRFWVVAAGPNRPASFHIVGAQFDTVYKEGAYLLRDGVDAFGNAGGGSQALDLQAAQGGFVELEFPEAGHYSVVNHVMVDAERGAHGIVEVTQG
;
A
#
# COMPACT_ATOMS: atom_id res chain seq x y z
N MET A 1 -24.10 33.45 33.75
CA MET A 1 -24.06 33.16 32.30
C MET A 1 -23.62 31.73 32.10
N SER A 2 -24.50 30.89 31.54
CA SER A 2 -24.24 29.47 31.31
C SER A 2 -23.03 29.32 30.38
N ARG A 3 -22.01 28.56 30.81
CA ARG A 3 -20.97 28.04 29.91
C ARG A 3 -21.61 26.93 29.05
N GLY A 4 -22.55 27.30 28.18
CA GLY A 4 -23.22 26.38 27.26
C GLY A 4 -22.26 25.81 26.21
N LEU A 5 -22.67 24.71 25.59
CA LEU A 5 -22.02 24.13 24.41
C LEU A 5 -21.89 25.21 23.33
N ARG A 6 -20.68 25.40 22.80
CA ARG A 6 -20.43 26.32 21.68
C ARG A 6 -20.13 25.48 20.44
N ILE A 7 -21.04 25.53 19.46
CA ILE A 7 -21.02 24.70 18.24
C ILE A 7 -19.63 24.66 17.61
N MET A 8 -19.07 25.80 17.20
CA MET A 8 -17.77 25.86 16.51
C MET A 8 -16.57 25.48 17.37
N ARG A 9 -16.70 25.49 18.70
CA ARG A 9 -15.63 25.12 19.63
C ARG A 9 -15.60 23.62 19.89
N ASP A 10 -16.78 23.04 20.11
CA ASP A 10 -16.91 21.72 20.73
C ASP A 10 -17.24 20.61 19.70
N ILE A 11 -17.95 20.94 18.61
CA ILE A 11 -18.46 19.95 17.64
C ILE A 11 -17.43 19.56 16.58
N PRO A 12 -16.69 20.49 15.93
CA PRO A 12 -15.82 20.14 14.81
C PRO A 12 -14.74 19.10 15.16
N VAL A 13 -14.14 19.17 16.34
CA VAL A 13 -13.14 18.17 16.79
C VAL A 13 -13.74 16.77 16.78
N VAL A 14 -14.99 16.62 17.25
CA VAL A 14 -15.68 15.32 17.24
C VAL A 14 -15.99 14.88 15.82
N VAL A 15 -16.43 15.80 14.96
CA VAL A 15 -16.69 15.52 13.53
C VAL A 15 -15.42 15.02 12.84
N TRP A 16 -14.28 15.67 13.06
CA TRP A 16 -13.00 15.25 12.50
C TRP A 16 -12.54 13.89 13.04
N MET A 17 -12.78 13.59 14.32
CA MET A 17 -12.47 12.28 14.89
C MET A 17 -13.35 11.17 14.29
N VAL A 18 -14.64 11.43 14.09
CA VAL A 18 -15.56 10.49 13.44
C VAL A 18 -15.15 10.29 11.97
N ALA A 19 -14.84 11.37 11.25
CA ALA A 19 -14.37 11.29 9.87
C ALA A 19 -13.07 10.46 9.77
N ALA A 20 -12.12 10.65 10.68
CA ALA A 20 -10.89 9.86 10.73
C ALA A 20 -11.17 8.35 10.94
N VAL A 21 -12.15 8.00 11.80
CA VAL A 21 -12.56 6.60 12.00
C VAL A 21 -13.23 6.04 10.74
N VAL A 22 -14.13 6.80 10.11
CA VAL A 22 -14.80 6.38 8.87
C VAL A 22 -13.80 6.13 7.75
N VAL A 23 -12.85 7.05 7.54
CA VAL A 23 -11.79 6.89 6.54
C VAL A 23 -10.89 5.70 6.88
N ALA A 24 -10.55 5.48 8.15
CA ALA A 24 -9.75 4.32 8.55
C ALA A 24 -10.45 2.98 8.25
N VAL A 25 -11.78 2.92 8.40
CA VAL A 25 -12.56 1.71 8.07
C VAL A 25 -12.71 1.55 6.55
N ALA A 26 -12.95 2.64 5.83
CA ALA A 26 -13.19 2.63 4.39
C ALA A 26 -11.93 2.81 3.53
N HIS A 27 -10.74 2.69 4.12
CA HIS A 27 -9.47 3.07 3.49
C HIS A 27 -9.19 2.35 2.17
N GLN A 28 -9.67 1.11 1.99
CA GLN A 28 -9.51 0.32 0.77
C GLN A 28 -10.23 0.93 -0.45
N TRP A 29 -11.25 1.75 -0.23
CA TRP A 29 -12.05 2.37 -1.29
C TRP A 29 -11.78 3.88 -1.44
N ILE A 30 -10.84 4.43 -0.67
CA ILE A 30 -10.55 5.86 -0.65
C ILE A 30 -9.15 6.11 -1.22
N PRO A 31 -9.04 6.85 -2.34
CA PRO A 31 -7.74 7.27 -2.86
C PRO A 31 -6.97 8.06 -1.79
N GLU A 32 -5.67 7.82 -1.68
CA GLU A 32 -4.80 8.52 -0.73
C GLU A 32 -5.27 8.41 0.75
N ALA A 33 -5.91 7.29 1.13
CA ALA A 33 -6.48 7.13 2.47
C ALA A 33 -5.46 7.33 3.60
N THR A 34 -4.21 6.88 3.43
CA THR A 34 -3.13 7.09 4.40
C THR A 34 -2.84 8.58 4.60
N TRP A 35 -2.70 9.33 3.52
CA TRP A 35 -2.50 10.78 3.58
C TRP A 35 -3.70 11.47 4.25
N LEU A 36 -4.91 11.07 3.88
CA LEU A 36 -6.15 11.66 4.39
C LEU A 36 -6.31 11.40 5.89
N MET A 37 -6.01 10.20 6.37
CA MET A 37 -6.03 9.88 7.81
C MET A 37 -5.05 10.75 8.61
N VAL A 38 -3.80 10.88 8.14
CA VAL A 38 -2.78 11.71 8.78
C VAL A 38 -3.24 13.16 8.89
N HIS A 39 -3.83 13.71 7.82
CA HIS A 39 -4.26 15.10 7.77
C HIS A 39 -5.60 15.35 8.48
N LEU A 40 -6.53 14.39 8.50
CA LEU A 40 -7.74 14.47 9.32
C LEU A 40 -7.37 14.56 10.81
N VAL A 41 -6.35 13.83 11.25
CA VAL A 41 -5.84 13.95 12.61
C VAL A 41 -5.05 15.27 12.78
N GLY A 42 -4.04 15.53 11.98
CA GLY A 42 -3.15 16.69 12.16
C GLY A 42 -3.82 18.05 11.89
N LEU A 43 -4.42 18.21 10.71
CA LEU A 43 -5.09 19.43 10.28
C LEU A 43 -6.53 19.53 10.79
N GLY A 44 -7.26 18.42 10.88
CA GLY A 44 -8.62 18.41 11.41
C GLY A 44 -8.64 18.47 12.95
N VAL A 45 -8.35 17.34 13.60
CA VAL A 45 -8.48 17.17 15.05
C VAL A 45 -7.51 18.07 15.83
N MET A 46 -6.21 17.96 15.55
CA MET A 46 -5.17 18.62 16.34
C MET A 46 -5.18 20.13 16.15
N THR A 47 -5.21 20.62 14.91
CA THR A 47 -5.18 22.08 14.64
C THR A 47 -6.43 22.77 15.20
N HIS A 48 -7.61 22.17 15.08
CA HIS A 48 -8.84 22.71 15.68
C HIS A 48 -8.77 22.72 17.21
N ALA A 49 -8.21 21.66 17.82
CA ALA A 49 -7.97 21.58 19.25
C ALA A 49 -6.94 22.64 19.71
N VAL A 50 -5.81 22.79 19.01
CA VAL A 50 -4.78 23.79 19.31
C VAL A 50 -5.38 25.20 19.29
N MET A 51 -6.11 25.55 18.23
CA MET A 51 -6.74 26.87 18.08
C MET A 51 -7.74 27.19 19.19
N THR A 52 -8.47 26.17 19.64
CA THR A 52 -9.45 26.29 20.72
C THR A 52 -8.80 26.41 22.09
N TRP A 53 -7.88 25.50 22.40
CA TRP A 53 -7.35 25.35 23.74
C TRP A 53 -6.23 26.33 24.06
N SER A 54 -5.40 26.72 23.08
CA SER A 54 -4.39 27.77 23.29
C SER A 54 -5.05 29.14 23.58
N ALA A 55 -6.18 29.47 22.94
CA ALA A 55 -6.99 30.64 23.28
C ALA A 55 -7.53 30.53 24.72
N HIS A 56 -8.04 29.36 25.11
CA HIS A 56 -8.54 29.12 26.46
C HIS A 56 -7.44 29.26 27.53
N PHE A 57 -6.28 28.64 27.32
CA PHE A 57 -5.14 28.74 28.23
C PHE A 57 -4.57 30.16 28.29
N THR A 58 -4.52 30.87 27.16
CA THR A 58 -4.10 32.27 27.12
C THR A 58 -5.02 33.14 27.97
N ALA A 59 -6.34 32.99 27.82
CA ALA A 59 -7.31 33.70 28.65
C ALA A 59 -7.16 33.37 30.14
N ALA A 60 -6.95 32.09 30.47
CA ALA A 60 -6.74 31.66 31.85
C ALA A 60 -5.45 32.24 32.47
N LEU A 61 -4.33 32.19 31.74
CA LEU A 61 -3.02 32.64 32.22
C LEU A 61 -2.91 34.16 32.31
N LEU A 62 -3.52 34.88 31.38
CA LEU A 62 -3.59 36.35 31.38
C LEU A 62 -4.73 36.90 32.24
N LYS A 63 -5.60 36.01 32.77
CA LYS A 63 -6.80 36.36 33.53
C LYS A 63 -7.74 37.29 32.76
N THR A 64 -7.79 37.14 31.44
CA THR A 64 -8.73 37.89 30.59
C THR A 64 -10.05 37.15 30.48
N ARG A 65 -11.15 37.89 30.36
CA ARG A 65 -12.49 37.33 30.09
C ARG A 65 -12.89 37.74 28.68
N PRO A 66 -13.12 36.80 27.75
CA PRO A 66 -13.58 37.14 26.41
C PRO A 66 -15.00 37.72 26.50
N ASP A 67 -15.22 38.82 25.80
CA ASP A 67 -16.54 39.39 25.55
C ASP A 67 -17.27 38.62 24.43
N ASP A 68 -18.54 38.93 24.21
CA ASP A 68 -19.35 38.26 23.17
C ASP A 68 -18.78 38.54 21.76
N ALA A 69 -18.21 39.73 21.53
CA ALA A 69 -17.54 40.05 20.28
C ALA A 69 -16.30 39.17 20.03
N ALA A 70 -15.49 38.88 21.05
CA ALA A 70 -14.37 37.95 20.97
C ALA A 70 -14.83 36.51 20.72
N ALA A 71 -15.97 36.11 21.30
CA ALA A 71 -16.56 34.81 21.03
C ALA A 71 -16.96 34.67 19.55
N THR A 72 -17.59 35.68 18.96
CA THR A 72 -17.98 35.68 17.54
C THR A 72 -16.77 35.64 16.62
N ARG A 73 -15.74 36.47 16.87
CA ARG A 73 -14.48 36.45 16.11
C ARG A 73 -13.81 35.08 16.17
N SER A 74 -13.79 34.45 17.35
CA SER A 74 -13.25 33.10 17.50
C SER A 74 -14.04 32.07 16.67
N SER A 75 -15.37 32.15 16.63
CA SER A 75 -16.20 31.25 15.81
C SER A 75 -15.96 31.42 14.31
N LEU A 76 -15.86 32.66 13.84
CA LEU A 76 -15.55 32.97 12.44
C LEU A 76 -14.19 32.39 12.02
N ARG A 77 -13.17 32.59 12.87
CA ARG A 77 -11.83 32.05 12.63
C ARG A 77 -11.80 30.53 12.59
N LEU A 78 -12.52 29.86 13.51
CA LEU A 78 -12.63 28.40 13.51
C LEU A 78 -13.44 27.87 12.31
N GLY A 79 -14.44 28.63 11.85
CA GLY A 79 -15.17 28.34 10.62
C GLY A 79 -14.28 28.42 9.38
N LEU A 80 -13.46 29.48 9.28
CA LEU A 80 -12.47 29.63 8.20
C LEU A 80 -11.46 28.48 8.20
N LEU A 81 -10.97 28.08 9.38
CA LEU A 81 -10.11 26.90 9.52
C LEU A 81 -10.82 25.64 8.99
N GLY A 82 -12.06 25.40 9.43
CA GLY A 82 -12.82 24.21 9.02
C GLY A 82 -13.07 24.14 7.52
N VAL A 83 -13.46 25.26 6.89
CA VAL A 83 -13.63 25.34 5.42
C VAL A 83 -12.29 25.15 4.72
N GLY A 84 -11.23 25.83 5.16
CA GLY A 84 -9.90 25.67 4.58
C GLY A 84 -9.40 24.22 4.64
N SER A 85 -9.56 23.55 5.79
CA SER A 85 -9.22 22.13 5.94
C SER A 85 -10.04 21.23 5.02
N LEU A 86 -11.34 21.46 4.87
CA LEU A 86 -12.22 20.72 3.94
C LEU A 86 -11.75 20.85 2.49
N LEU A 87 -11.38 22.06 2.06
CA LEU A 87 -10.87 22.28 0.71
C LEU A 87 -9.54 21.55 0.50
N VAL A 88 -8.67 21.47 1.50
CA VAL A 88 -7.43 20.65 1.44
C VAL A 88 -7.76 19.15 1.36
N PHE A 89 -8.69 18.66 2.19
CA PHE A 89 -9.09 17.24 2.21
C PHE A 89 -9.78 16.78 0.93
N ILE A 90 -10.38 17.70 0.18
CA ILE A 90 -10.97 17.41 -1.14
C ILE A 90 -9.90 17.60 -2.22
N GLY A 91 -9.16 18.72 -2.20
CA GLY A 91 -8.24 19.13 -3.26
C GLY A 91 -7.08 18.17 -3.49
N VAL A 92 -6.51 17.59 -2.42
CA VAL A 92 -5.38 16.66 -2.58
C VAL A 92 -5.82 15.31 -3.16
N PRO A 93 -6.81 14.58 -2.61
CA PRO A 93 -7.23 13.30 -3.18
C PRO A 93 -7.88 13.42 -4.57
N SER A 94 -8.45 14.58 -4.90
CA SER A 94 -9.00 14.86 -6.24
C SER A 94 -7.99 15.44 -7.22
N THR A 95 -6.72 15.57 -6.81
CA THR A 95 -5.62 16.17 -7.59
C THR A 95 -5.89 17.59 -8.12
N VAL A 96 -6.88 18.31 -7.56
CA VAL A 96 -7.21 19.69 -7.93
C VAL A 96 -6.35 20.67 -7.13
N TRP A 97 -5.13 20.93 -7.61
CA TRP A 97 -4.17 21.78 -6.91
C TRP A 97 -4.67 23.18 -6.52
N PRO A 98 -5.42 23.94 -7.37
CA PRO A 98 -5.95 25.23 -6.98
C PRO A 98 -6.86 25.16 -5.75
N LEU A 99 -7.60 24.07 -5.59
CA LEU A 99 -8.46 23.84 -4.43
C LEU A 99 -7.62 23.63 -3.16
N THR A 100 -6.55 22.83 -3.27
CA THR A 100 -5.56 22.64 -2.19
C THR A 100 -4.90 23.95 -1.79
N LEU A 101 -4.48 24.77 -2.75
CA LEU A 101 -3.87 26.08 -2.50
C LEU A 101 -4.83 27.01 -1.76
N VAL A 102 -6.07 27.16 -2.26
CA VAL A 102 -7.09 28.00 -1.61
C VAL A 102 -7.38 27.52 -0.19
N GLY A 103 -7.50 26.20 0.00
CA GLY A 103 -7.66 25.60 1.31
C GLY A 103 -6.50 25.90 2.26
N ALA A 104 -5.27 25.68 1.82
CA ALA A 104 -4.06 25.94 2.60
C ALA A 104 -3.90 27.42 2.96
N VAL A 105 -4.22 28.34 2.04
CA VAL A 105 -4.26 29.78 2.30
C VAL A 105 -5.33 30.12 3.34
N GLY A 106 -6.53 29.53 3.24
CA GLY A 106 -7.59 29.71 4.23
C GLY A 106 -7.16 29.28 5.64
N VAL A 107 -6.53 28.11 5.75
CA VAL A 107 -5.93 27.61 7.01
C VAL A 107 -4.87 28.58 7.53
N ALA A 108 -3.94 29.01 6.67
CA ALA A 108 -2.87 29.93 7.04
C ALA A 108 -3.42 31.27 7.55
N VAL A 109 -4.42 31.85 6.88
CA VAL A 109 -5.08 33.09 7.30
C VAL A 109 -5.76 32.92 8.65
N ALA A 110 -6.47 31.81 8.87
CA ALA A 110 -7.11 31.52 10.16
C ALA A 110 -6.08 31.46 11.31
N VAL A 111 -4.94 30.82 11.10
CA VAL A 111 -3.91 30.65 12.13
C VAL A 111 -3.05 31.90 12.33
N VAL A 112 -2.77 32.68 11.28
CA VAL A 112 -2.14 34.01 11.41
C VAL A 112 -3.06 34.94 12.20
N TRP A 113 -4.37 34.96 11.90
CA TRP A 113 -5.33 35.71 12.70
C TRP A 113 -5.28 35.26 14.17
N HIS A 114 -5.22 33.96 14.43
CA HIS A 114 -5.06 33.45 15.79
C HIS A 114 -3.79 33.96 16.50
N GLY A 115 -2.63 33.85 15.86
CA GLY A 115 -1.37 34.36 16.40
C GLY A 115 -1.43 35.86 16.70
N LEU A 116 -2.04 36.66 15.82
CA LEU A 116 -2.21 38.11 16.03
C LEU A 116 -3.12 38.41 17.24
N GLU A 117 -4.17 37.63 17.48
CA GLU A 117 -4.99 37.77 18.68
C GLU A 117 -4.21 37.44 19.96
N LEU A 118 -3.43 36.36 19.96
CA LEU A 118 -2.57 36.00 21.09
C LEU A 118 -1.54 37.09 21.39
N VAL A 119 -0.95 37.71 20.36
CA VAL A 119 -0.03 38.86 20.51
C VAL A 119 -0.76 40.08 21.09
N ARG A 120 -1.98 40.37 20.63
CA ARG A 120 -2.80 41.47 21.17
C ARG A 120 -3.11 41.26 22.65
N ASP A 121 -3.52 40.06 23.02
CA ASP A 121 -3.81 39.71 24.42
C ASP A 121 -2.54 39.82 25.28
N LEU A 122 -1.42 39.32 24.77
CA LEU A 122 -0.12 39.42 25.45
C LEU A 122 0.28 40.89 25.67
N ARG A 123 0.02 41.79 24.71
CA ARG A 123 0.35 43.22 24.85
C ARG A 123 -0.57 43.96 25.83
N ARG A 124 -1.84 43.57 25.93
CA ARG A 124 -2.85 44.25 26.78
C ARG A 124 -2.85 43.77 28.23
N ALA A 125 -2.47 42.52 28.48
CA ALA A 125 -2.51 41.95 29.82
C ALA A 125 -1.34 42.43 30.70
N LEU A 126 -1.58 42.49 32.02
CA LEU A 126 -0.55 42.78 33.02
C LEU A 126 0.56 41.70 33.02
N PRO A 127 1.79 42.02 33.47
CA PRO A 127 2.87 41.04 33.59
C PRO A 127 2.47 39.87 34.49
N GLY A 128 2.68 38.64 34.01
CA GLY A 128 2.35 37.40 34.70
C GLY A 128 3.47 36.38 34.51
N ARG A 129 3.71 35.58 35.55
CA ARG A 129 4.83 34.61 35.64
C ARG A 129 4.94 33.69 34.42
N PHE A 130 3.81 33.25 33.84
CA PHE A 130 3.78 32.29 32.74
C PHE A 130 3.42 32.87 31.38
N ARG A 131 3.67 34.17 31.17
CA ARG A 131 3.53 34.82 29.85
C ARG A 131 4.40 34.18 28.77
N ILE A 132 5.47 33.48 29.17
CA ILE A 132 6.32 32.73 28.26
C ILE A 132 5.56 31.63 27.50
N CYS A 133 4.59 30.95 28.13
CA CYS A 133 3.80 29.90 27.47
C CYS A 133 3.02 30.42 26.26
N ILE A 134 2.59 31.68 26.29
CA ILE A 134 1.86 32.31 25.17
C ILE A 134 2.80 32.59 24.00
N ARG A 135 4.09 32.87 24.26
CA ARG A 135 5.09 33.05 23.20
C ARG A 135 5.34 31.75 22.43
N TYR A 136 5.21 30.59 23.08
CA TYR A 136 5.23 29.31 22.39
C TYR A 136 4.07 29.18 21.41
N TYR A 137 2.84 29.57 21.81
CA TYR A 137 1.68 29.56 20.91
C TYR A 137 1.82 30.52 19.73
N VAL A 138 2.36 31.72 19.98
CA VAL A 138 2.63 32.69 18.91
C VAL A 138 3.69 32.15 17.94
N ALA A 139 4.77 31.56 18.47
CA ALA A 139 5.81 30.94 17.66
C ALA A 139 5.27 29.77 16.83
N ALA A 140 4.47 28.89 17.45
CA ALA A 140 3.78 27.81 16.76
C ALA A 140 2.92 28.34 15.59
N ALA A 141 2.14 29.40 15.84
CA ALA A 141 1.28 30.01 14.81
C ALA A 141 2.05 30.59 13.62
N CYS A 142 3.34 30.89 13.76
CA CYS A 142 4.21 31.26 12.63
C CYS A 142 4.65 30.03 11.81
N CYS A 143 4.72 28.84 12.42
CA CYS A 143 5.15 27.62 11.73
C CYS A 143 4.07 27.04 10.82
N LEU A 144 2.79 27.04 11.22
CA LEU A 144 1.73 26.41 10.42
C LEU A 144 1.58 27.01 9.01
N PRO A 145 1.62 28.34 8.79
CA PRO A 145 1.57 28.90 7.44
C PRO A 145 2.73 28.42 6.55
N VAL A 146 3.93 28.30 7.12
CA VAL A 146 5.10 27.78 6.41
C VAL A 146 4.89 26.30 6.09
N GLY A 147 4.50 25.48 7.08
CA GLY A 147 4.22 24.07 6.88
C GLY A 147 3.09 23.83 5.88
N GLY A 148 2.00 24.59 5.95
CA GLY A 148 0.87 24.54 5.03
C GLY A 148 1.26 24.92 3.59
N GLY A 149 2.12 25.94 3.43
CA GLY A 149 2.69 26.30 2.14
C GLY A 149 3.56 25.18 1.54
N LEU A 150 4.44 24.57 2.35
CA LEU A 150 5.22 23.40 1.94
C LEU A 150 4.31 22.21 1.58
N GLY A 151 3.21 22.02 2.30
CA GLY A 151 2.21 20.97 2.02
C GLY A 151 1.45 21.21 0.72
N ALA A 152 1.06 22.44 0.44
CA ALA A 152 0.46 22.80 -0.85
C ALA A 152 1.45 22.65 -2.01
N ALA A 153 2.75 22.91 -1.78
CA ALA A 153 3.79 22.67 -2.78
C ALA A 153 3.98 21.18 -3.07
N LEU A 154 3.91 20.31 -2.06
CA LEU A 154 3.97 18.85 -2.27
C LEU A 154 2.88 18.32 -3.20
N ALA A 155 1.72 18.99 -3.27
CA ALA A 155 0.62 18.62 -4.16
C ALA A 155 0.82 19.07 -5.63
N LEU A 156 1.97 19.64 -6.01
CA LEU A 156 2.26 20.13 -7.36
C LEU A 156 2.74 19.05 -8.34
N GLY A 157 2.98 17.81 -7.89
CA GLY A 157 3.60 16.77 -8.72
C GLY A 157 5.09 17.04 -8.96
N LEU A 158 5.85 17.10 -7.86
CA LEU A 158 7.30 17.39 -7.88
C LEU A 158 8.11 16.11 -8.13
N ASP A 159 9.35 16.27 -8.60
CA ASP A 159 10.30 15.16 -8.67
C ASP A 159 10.60 14.55 -7.28
N ASP A 160 11.10 13.31 -7.27
CA ASP A 160 11.32 12.53 -6.04
C ASP A 160 12.23 13.24 -5.03
N ALA A 161 13.26 13.93 -5.51
CA ALA A 161 14.21 14.64 -4.66
C ALA A 161 13.54 15.84 -3.95
N TRP A 162 12.81 16.67 -4.69
CA TRP A 162 12.07 17.78 -4.10
C TRP A 162 10.89 17.32 -3.26
N HIS A 163 10.22 16.24 -3.65
CA HIS A 163 9.17 15.62 -2.85
C HIS A 163 9.71 15.20 -1.48
N ALA A 164 10.81 14.43 -1.43
CA ALA A 164 11.41 13.98 -0.17
C ALA A 164 11.87 15.15 0.73
N ARG A 165 12.54 16.14 0.14
CA ARG A 165 13.02 17.34 0.87
C ARG A 165 11.88 18.14 1.47
N LEU A 166 10.83 18.39 0.69
CA LEU A 166 9.65 19.12 1.16
C LEU A 166 8.83 18.29 2.14
N LEU A 167 8.80 16.96 2.02
CA LEU A 167 8.09 16.08 2.94
C LEU A 167 8.65 16.20 4.36
N VAL A 168 9.97 16.12 4.53
CA VAL A 168 10.62 16.32 5.84
C VAL A 168 10.41 17.75 6.33
N ALA A 169 10.61 18.76 5.48
CA ALA A 169 10.43 20.15 5.85
C ALA A 169 8.99 20.44 6.30
N HIS A 170 7.98 19.99 5.55
CA HIS A 170 6.56 20.11 5.85
C HIS A 170 6.22 19.46 7.19
N THR A 171 6.57 18.18 7.33
CA THR A 171 6.22 17.40 8.52
C THR A 171 6.91 17.92 9.76
N MET A 172 8.21 18.26 9.71
CA MET A 172 8.92 18.78 10.88
C MET A 172 8.49 20.20 11.26
N THR A 173 8.14 21.04 10.28
CA THR A 173 7.55 22.37 10.56
C THR A 173 6.22 22.25 11.31
N ASN A 174 5.37 21.30 10.91
CA ASN A 174 4.06 21.12 11.52
C ASN A 174 4.12 20.35 12.85
N ILE A 175 4.89 19.27 12.92
CA ILE A 175 4.97 18.41 14.11
C ILE A 175 5.82 19.05 15.21
N LEU A 176 7.01 19.57 14.89
CA LEU A 176 7.89 20.19 15.90
C LEU A 176 7.53 21.65 16.14
N GLY A 177 7.19 22.39 15.08
CA GLY A 177 6.80 23.79 15.15
C GLY A 177 5.37 23.98 15.66
N TRP A 178 4.37 23.71 14.82
CA TRP A 178 2.97 23.98 15.16
C TRP A 178 2.49 23.18 16.38
N LEU A 179 2.61 21.85 16.33
CA LEU A 179 2.13 21.00 17.41
C LEU A 179 3.12 20.98 18.59
N GLY A 180 4.40 20.73 18.33
CA GLY A 180 5.44 20.57 19.35
C GLY A 180 5.58 21.79 20.25
N LEU A 181 5.76 23.00 19.69
CA LEU A 181 5.85 24.22 20.50
C LEU A 181 4.58 24.48 21.30
N THR A 182 3.40 24.22 20.72
CA THR A 182 2.12 24.36 21.44
C THR A 182 2.08 23.42 22.64
N VAL A 183 2.48 22.17 22.47
CA VAL A 183 2.47 21.16 23.53
C VAL A 183 3.47 21.51 24.63
N VAL A 184 4.71 21.86 24.26
CA VAL A 184 5.75 22.28 25.20
C VAL A 184 5.30 23.50 26.01
N GLY A 185 4.73 24.52 25.35
CA GLY A 185 4.21 25.70 26.04
C GLY A 185 3.07 25.39 27.01
N THR A 186 2.16 24.48 26.62
CA THR A 186 0.99 24.10 27.42
C THR A 186 1.37 23.25 28.63
N LEU A 187 2.25 22.26 28.45
CA LEU A 187 2.58 21.29 29.49
C LEU A 187 3.28 21.90 30.71
N VAL A 188 3.97 23.03 30.55
CA VAL A 188 4.56 23.79 31.67
C VAL A 188 3.54 24.00 32.81
N THR A 189 2.31 24.40 32.46
CA THR A 189 1.25 24.66 33.43
C THR A 189 0.21 23.55 33.49
N PHE A 190 -0.03 22.87 32.37
CA PHE A 190 -1.08 21.86 32.26
C PHE A 190 -0.67 20.54 32.93
N TRP A 191 0.59 20.11 32.80
CA TRP A 191 1.07 18.87 33.40
C TRP A 191 0.88 18.80 34.93
N PRO A 192 1.37 19.78 35.73
CA PRO A 192 1.10 19.79 37.17
C PRO A 192 -0.38 19.92 37.50
N THR A 193 -1.17 20.58 36.63
CA THR A 193 -2.62 20.73 36.81
C THR A 193 -3.36 19.39 36.67
N VAL A 194 -3.05 18.61 35.63
CA VAL A 194 -3.65 17.29 35.42
C VAL A 194 -3.19 16.29 36.50
N LEU A 195 -1.92 16.34 36.91
CA LEU A 195 -1.41 15.52 38.02
C LEU A 195 -1.92 15.97 39.40
N ARG A 196 -2.45 17.19 39.50
CA ARG A 196 -2.85 17.86 40.75
C ARG A 196 -1.68 17.96 41.74
N THR A 197 -0.51 18.36 41.23
CA THR A 197 0.71 18.56 42.01
C THR A 197 1.22 20.00 41.87
N ARG A 198 2.12 20.40 42.78
CA ARG A 198 2.81 21.70 42.62
C ARG A 198 3.74 21.65 41.42
N MET A 199 3.75 22.74 40.67
CA MET A 199 4.69 22.99 39.57
C MET A 199 6.14 23.06 40.07
N ASP A 200 7.12 22.77 39.19
CA ASP A 200 8.55 22.96 39.50
C ASP A 200 8.89 24.47 39.55
N ASP A 201 9.68 24.88 40.54
CA ASP A 201 10.04 26.30 40.72
C ASP A 201 10.85 26.86 39.55
N ARG A 202 11.58 25.99 38.85
CA ARG A 202 12.41 26.33 37.68
C ARG A 202 11.63 26.34 36.37
N ALA A 203 10.35 25.96 36.35
CA ALA A 203 9.58 25.74 35.13
C ALA A 203 9.57 26.97 34.20
N GLU A 204 9.40 28.18 34.73
CA GLU A 204 9.44 29.42 33.94
C GLU A 204 10.82 29.66 33.31
N ARG A 205 11.89 29.50 34.10
CA ARG A 205 13.27 29.72 33.64
C ARG A 205 13.62 28.75 32.51
N LEU A 206 13.32 27.47 32.69
CA LEU A 206 13.58 26.43 31.70
C LEU A 206 12.77 26.68 30.42
N ALA A 207 11.49 27.04 30.53
CA ALA A 207 10.67 27.40 29.37
C ALA A 207 11.25 28.62 28.61
N ARG A 208 11.74 29.64 29.32
CA ARG A 208 12.33 30.83 28.69
C ARG A 208 13.62 30.51 27.93
N GLN A 209 14.47 29.65 28.49
CA GLN A 209 15.74 29.24 27.90
C GLN A 209 15.55 28.28 26.71
N THR A 210 14.50 27.46 26.75
CA THR A 210 14.29 26.40 25.74
C THR A 210 13.69 26.91 24.44
N LEU A 211 12.77 27.89 24.49
CA LEU A 211 12.12 28.43 23.29
C LEU A 211 13.09 28.80 22.15
N PRO A 212 14.15 29.62 22.37
CA PRO A 212 15.08 29.96 21.29
C PRO A 212 15.84 28.72 20.76
N VAL A 213 16.15 27.74 21.62
CA VAL A 213 16.81 26.49 21.21
C VAL A 213 15.92 25.69 20.28
N LEU A 214 14.64 25.51 20.62
CA LEU A 214 13.70 24.76 19.78
C LEU A 214 13.44 25.48 18.45
N LEU A 215 13.35 26.81 18.44
CA LEU A 215 13.20 27.59 17.21
C LEU A 215 14.43 27.48 16.31
N GLY A 216 15.63 27.57 16.88
CA GLY A 216 16.87 27.35 16.13
C GLY A 216 16.94 25.94 15.56
N ALA A 217 16.59 24.93 16.36
CA ALA A 217 16.54 23.54 15.90
C ALA A 217 15.55 23.33 14.75
N ILE A 218 14.33 23.86 14.84
CA ILE A 218 13.33 23.81 13.76
C ILE A 218 13.89 24.48 12.49
N ALA A 219 14.48 25.66 12.60
CA ALA A 219 15.08 26.35 11.45
C ALA A 219 16.20 25.52 10.81
N ILE A 220 17.07 24.90 11.62
CA ILE A 220 18.14 24.01 11.14
C ILE A 220 17.55 22.80 10.40
N VAL A 221 16.52 22.15 10.95
CA VAL A 221 15.86 21.01 10.28
C VAL A 221 15.27 21.43 8.93
N ILE A 222 14.58 22.56 8.88
CA ILE A 222 13.96 23.06 7.65
C ILE A 222 15.03 23.39 6.61
N VAL A 223 16.06 24.15 6.98
CA VAL A 223 17.16 24.51 6.07
C VAL A 223 17.90 23.28 5.60
N GLY A 224 18.25 22.35 6.50
CA GLY A 224 18.90 21.09 6.14
C GLY A 224 18.07 20.28 5.15
N SER A 225 16.75 20.20 5.37
CA SER A 225 15.85 19.43 4.51
C SER A 225 15.71 20.07 3.14
N LEU A 226 15.48 21.38 3.07
CA LEU A 226 15.33 22.11 1.81
C LEU A 226 16.61 22.16 0.97
N THR A 227 17.78 22.13 1.63
CA THR A 227 19.09 22.12 0.96
C THR A 227 19.58 20.71 0.61
N GLY A 228 18.85 19.66 0.99
CA GLY A 228 19.28 18.26 0.81
C GLY A 228 20.43 17.81 1.73
N LEU A 229 20.83 18.64 2.70
CA LEU A 229 21.92 18.34 3.63
C LEU A 229 21.41 17.49 4.80
N ARG A 230 21.32 16.16 4.60
CA ARG A 230 20.75 15.20 5.58
C ARG A 230 21.36 15.32 6.97
N LEU A 231 22.69 15.49 7.09
CA LEU A 231 23.37 15.67 8.38
C LEU A 231 22.91 16.95 9.11
N VAL A 232 22.64 18.03 8.38
CA VAL A 232 22.13 19.27 8.96
C VAL A 232 20.71 19.06 9.49
N SER A 233 19.85 18.34 8.74
CA SER A 233 18.52 17.96 9.20
C SER A 233 18.58 17.15 10.50
N VAL A 234 19.47 16.15 10.55
CA VAL A 234 19.67 15.30 11.74
C VAL A 234 20.19 16.12 12.92
N LEU A 235 21.14 17.03 12.72
CA LEU A 235 21.63 17.93 13.77
C LEU A 235 20.51 18.81 14.33
N GLY A 236 19.61 19.30 13.47
CA GLY A 236 18.43 20.03 13.91
C GLY A 236 17.50 19.16 14.77
N LEU A 237 17.24 17.92 14.36
CA LEU A 237 16.40 16.97 15.12
C LEU A 237 17.01 16.64 16.49
N LEU A 238 18.32 16.37 16.53
CA LEU A 238 19.05 16.11 17.77
C LEU A 238 19.09 17.34 18.68
N GLY A 239 19.25 18.54 18.10
CA GLY A 239 19.15 19.81 18.83
C GLY A 239 17.78 20.02 19.45
N TYR A 240 16.71 19.68 18.72
CA TYR A 240 15.34 19.73 19.23
C TYR A 240 15.16 18.74 20.38
N ALA A 241 15.61 17.48 20.23
CA ALA A 241 15.57 16.46 21.28
C ALA A 241 16.33 16.91 22.54
N GLY A 242 17.52 17.48 22.39
CA GLY A 242 18.29 18.05 23.51
C GLY A 242 17.55 19.18 24.23
N GLY A 243 16.87 20.06 23.48
CA GLY A 243 15.99 21.09 24.03
C GLY A 243 14.82 20.50 24.83
N ILE A 244 14.18 19.45 24.33
CA ILE A 244 13.10 18.73 25.03
C ILE A 244 13.61 18.07 26.32
N VAL A 245 14.77 17.42 26.30
CA VAL A 245 15.37 16.82 27.50
C VAL A 245 15.68 17.88 28.55
N PHE A 246 16.25 19.02 28.13
CA PHE A 246 16.55 20.13 29.01
C PHE A 246 15.30 20.72 29.66
N TRP A 247 14.26 20.98 28.86
CA TRP A 247 12.98 21.49 29.35
C TRP A 247 12.20 20.46 30.18
N GLY A 248 12.26 19.18 29.82
CA GLY A 248 11.54 18.07 30.46
C GLY A 248 11.87 17.88 31.94
N ARG A 249 13.03 18.40 32.39
CA ARG A 249 13.37 18.52 33.82
C ARG A 249 12.28 19.24 34.64
N SER A 250 11.54 20.16 34.00
CA SER A 250 10.42 20.88 34.61
C SER A 250 9.17 20.01 34.85
N LEU A 251 9.02 18.92 34.10
CA LEU A 251 7.91 17.97 34.23
C LEU A 251 8.20 16.86 35.25
N TRP A 252 9.48 16.57 35.49
CA TRP A 252 9.92 15.50 36.38
C TRP A 252 9.56 15.74 37.85
N GLY A 253 9.70 16.98 38.33
CA GLY A 253 9.33 17.35 39.70
C GLY A 253 7.86 17.05 40.04
N PRO A 254 6.89 17.56 39.25
CA PRO A 254 5.47 17.22 39.37
C PRO A 254 5.19 15.72 39.31
N LEU A 255 5.84 14.99 38.39
CA LEU A 255 5.64 13.55 38.20
C LEU A 255 6.12 12.71 39.40
N ARG A 256 7.30 13.03 39.96
CA ARG A 256 7.83 12.34 41.14
C ARG A 256 6.99 12.49 42.39
N ARG A 257 6.23 13.60 42.50
CA ARG A 257 5.36 13.85 43.66
C ARG A 257 4.10 12.99 43.64
N LYS A 258 3.55 12.73 42.45
CA LYS A 258 2.36 11.90 42.29
C LYS A 258 2.36 11.28 40.90
N LEU A 259 2.43 9.96 40.87
CA LEU A 259 2.33 9.20 39.63
C LEU A 259 0.90 9.30 39.06
N PRO A 260 0.74 9.21 37.72
CA PRO A 260 -0.57 9.13 37.09
C PRO A 260 -1.40 8.00 37.71
N ARG A 261 -2.69 8.24 37.94
CA ARG A 261 -3.67 7.23 38.38
C ARG A 261 -4.99 7.30 37.59
N GLU A 262 -5.05 8.22 36.63
CA GLU A 262 -6.21 8.55 35.80
C GLU A 262 -5.78 8.42 34.33
N PHE A 263 -6.72 8.18 33.41
CA PHE A 263 -6.43 8.02 31.98
C PHE A 263 -5.70 9.23 31.40
N ALA A 264 -6.19 10.44 31.69
CA ALA A 264 -5.69 11.70 31.13
C ALA A 264 -4.17 11.92 31.33
N PRO A 265 -3.62 11.96 32.58
CA PRO A 265 -2.19 12.19 32.79
C PRO A 265 -1.32 11.05 32.23
N ALA A 266 -1.79 9.80 32.23
CA ALA A 266 -1.01 8.70 31.65
C ALA A 266 -0.96 8.77 30.13
N SER A 267 -2.09 9.03 29.48
CA SER A 267 -2.15 9.20 28.02
C SER A 267 -1.25 10.36 27.55
N ILE A 268 -1.29 11.50 28.24
CA ILE A 268 -0.41 12.65 27.93
C ILE A 268 1.07 12.29 28.15
N GLY A 269 1.40 11.58 29.24
CA GLY A 269 2.77 11.17 29.54
C GLY A 269 3.35 10.21 28.49
N LEU A 270 2.58 9.20 28.09
CA LEU A 270 2.95 8.27 27.04
C LEU A 270 3.05 8.95 25.66
N ALA A 271 2.16 9.91 25.36
CA ALA A 271 2.27 10.71 24.14
C ALA A 271 3.59 11.50 24.09
N CYS A 272 4.04 12.05 25.22
CA CYS A 272 5.34 12.73 25.30
C CYS A 272 6.52 11.77 25.09
N LEU A 273 6.41 10.53 25.57
CA LEU A 273 7.41 9.49 25.32
C LEU A 273 7.46 9.14 23.83
N TRP A 274 6.31 8.91 23.20
CA TRP A 274 6.20 8.66 21.76
C TRP A 274 6.69 9.82 20.92
N ALA A 275 6.50 11.07 21.35
CA ALA A 275 7.08 12.22 20.66
C ALA A 275 8.62 12.15 20.66
N CYS A 276 9.25 11.73 21.77
CA CYS A 276 10.70 11.55 21.82
C CYS A 276 11.16 10.41 20.89
N ILE A 277 10.41 9.29 20.88
CA ILE A 277 10.65 8.18 19.96
C ILE A 277 10.50 8.63 18.50
N GLY A 278 9.47 9.40 18.18
CA GLY A 278 9.22 9.96 16.86
C GLY A 278 10.36 10.84 16.36
N ILE A 279 10.94 11.70 17.22
CA ILE A 279 12.11 12.52 16.86
C ILE A 279 13.30 11.62 16.47
N ILE A 280 13.58 10.60 17.29
CA ILE A 280 14.70 9.69 17.07
C ILE A 280 14.47 8.84 15.81
N ALA A 281 13.28 8.27 15.65
CA ALA A 281 12.91 7.47 14.49
C ALA A 281 13.00 8.28 13.19
N THR A 282 12.50 9.52 13.20
CA THR A 282 12.62 10.43 12.05
C THR A 282 14.10 10.73 11.75
N ALA A 283 14.92 11.00 12.78
CA ALA A 283 16.35 11.27 12.59
C ALA A 283 17.11 10.07 12.02
N VAL A 284 16.81 8.87 12.50
CA VAL A 284 17.39 7.62 11.99
C VAL A 284 16.97 7.38 10.55
N HIS A 285 15.69 7.59 10.22
CA HIS A 285 15.18 7.40 8.87
C HIS A 285 15.84 8.38 7.89
N VAL A 286 15.82 9.69 8.20
CA VAL A 286 16.49 10.74 7.41
C VAL A 286 17.99 10.47 7.21
N LEU A 287 18.66 9.85 8.19
CA LEU A 287 20.08 9.54 8.10
C LEU A 287 20.38 8.32 7.22
N ARG A 288 19.50 7.32 7.21
CA ARG A 288 19.78 6.00 6.62
C ARG A 288 19.21 5.77 5.24
N THR A 289 18.17 6.50 4.85
CA THR A 289 17.51 6.30 3.56
C THR A 289 17.93 7.34 2.53
N ASP A 290 17.88 6.94 1.26
CA ASP A 290 17.96 7.85 0.13
C ASP A 290 16.64 8.62 -0.05
N ASP A 291 16.57 9.53 -1.04
CA ASP A 291 15.41 10.42 -1.18
C ASP A 291 14.14 9.62 -1.51
N LYS A 292 14.25 8.56 -2.32
CA LYS A 292 13.15 7.64 -2.65
C LYS A 292 12.70 6.81 -1.44
N GLY A 293 13.63 6.14 -0.76
CA GLY A 293 13.33 5.36 0.44
C GLY A 293 12.79 6.21 1.61
N LEU A 294 13.09 7.51 1.62
CA LEU A 294 12.53 8.46 2.59
C LEU A 294 11.05 8.75 2.33
N ALA A 295 10.62 8.80 1.08
CA ALA A 295 9.20 8.96 0.74
C ALA A 295 8.42 7.68 1.04
N GLU A 296 8.94 6.51 0.63
CA GLU A 296 8.29 5.21 0.79
C GLU A 296 8.16 4.76 2.26
N GLY A 297 9.17 5.04 3.09
CA GLY A 297 9.18 4.64 4.51
C GLY A 297 8.39 5.57 5.45
N TYR A 298 7.96 6.74 4.97
CA TYR A 298 7.32 7.75 5.81
C TYR A 298 5.97 7.35 6.43
N PRO A 299 5.13 6.50 5.83
CA PRO A 299 3.92 5.99 6.49
C PRO A 299 4.20 5.31 7.84
N LEU A 300 5.33 4.60 7.96
CA LEU A 300 5.76 3.97 9.21
C LEU A 300 6.08 5.02 10.28
N VAL A 301 6.82 6.07 9.91
CA VAL A 301 7.17 7.17 10.81
C VAL A 301 5.93 8.01 11.17
N ALA A 302 5.01 8.20 10.22
CA ALA A 302 3.78 8.94 10.41
C ALA A 302 2.87 8.29 11.47
N SER A 303 2.81 6.95 11.56
CA SER A 303 2.00 6.27 12.57
C SER A 303 2.48 6.57 14.00
N ILE A 304 3.80 6.69 14.22
CA ILE A 304 4.39 7.07 15.51
C ILE A 304 3.87 8.46 15.92
N TRP A 305 3.89 9.40 14.98
CA TRP A 305 3.44 10.76 15.20
C TRP A 305 1.93 10.87 15.38
N VAL A 306 1.15 10.12 14.59
CA VAL A 306 -0.31 10.20 14.60
C VAL A 306 -0.92 9.42 15.75
N VAL A 307 -0.59 8.13 15.87
CA VAL A 307 -1.16 7.23 16.88
C VAL A 307 -0.48 7.45 18.22
N GLY A 308 0.85 7.36 18.26
CA GLY A 308 1.63 7.42 19.50
C GLY A 308 1.62 8.82 20.13
N PHE A 309 1.73 9.87 19.33
CA PHE A 309 1.76 11.25 19.85
C PHE A 309 0.41 11.97 19.74
N ALA A 310 -0.08 12.28 18.54
CA ALA A 310 -1.18 13.22 18.33
C ALA A 310 -2.51 12.74 18.94
N LEU A 311 -3.00 11.56 18.52
CA LEU A 311 -4.27 10.99 19.00
C LEU A 311 -4.23 10.70 20.51
N GLN A 312 -3.12 10.16 21.00
CA GLN A 312 -2.97 9.85 22.42
C GLN A 312 -2.90 11.12 23.28
N LEU A 313 -2.28 12.19 22.77
CA LEU A 313 -2.25 13.49 23.43
C LEU A 313 -3.63 14.13 23.50
N VAL A 314 -4.35 14.23 22.37
CA VAL A 314 -5.63 14.95 22.32
C VAL A 314 -6.71 14.23 23.10
N THR A 315 -6.79 12.91 23.00
CA THR A 315 -7.74 12.11 23.80
C THR A 315 -7.44 12.22 25.29
N GLY A 316 -6.16 12.21 25.69
CA GLY A 316 -5.73 12.44 27.06
C GLY A 316 -6.09 13.84 27.57
N ALA A 317 -5.76 14.89 26.80
CA ALA A 317 -6.03 16.28 27.17
C ALA A 317 -7.53 16.58 27.27
N LEU A 318 -8.33 16.15 26.29
CA LEU A 318 -9.77 16.37 26.28
C LEU A 318 -10.50 15.61 27.40
N SER A 319 -10.01 14.43 27.79
CA SER A 319 -10.54 13.66 28.94
C SER A 319 -10.49 14.46 30.26
N TYR A 320 -9.55 15.39 30.39
CA TYR A 320 -9.47 16.30 31.54
C TYR A 320 -10.17 17.64 31.27
N LEU A 321 -9.91 18.24 30.11
CA LEU A 321 -10.34 19.60 29.79
C LEU A 321 -11.86 19.72 29.66
N MET A 322 -12.51 18.77 28.97
CA MET A 322 -13.95 18.81 28.75
C MET A 322 -14.75 18.84 30.06
N PRO A 323 -14.53 17.90 31.02
CA PRO A 323 -15.15 18.00 32.35
C PRO A 323 -14.86 19.32 33.06
N SER A 324 -13.63 19.81 33.01
CA SER A 324 -13.20 21.00 33.77
C SER A 324 -13.84 22.30 33.28
N VAL A 325 -14.08 22.44 31.97
CA VAL A 325 -14.58 23.67 31.36
C VAL A 325 -16.10 23.78 31.42
N MET A 326 -16.82 22.65 31.37
CA MET A 326 -18.29 22.59 31.45
C MET A 326 -18.85 23.13 32.78
N GLY A 327 -18.05 23.14 33.85
CA GLY A 327 -18.44 23.68 35.16
C GLY A 327 -19.31 22.71 35.97
N GLY A 328 -20.00 23.22 37.00
CA GLY A 328 -20.82 22.40 37.91
C GLY A 328 -20.10 21.92 39.18
N GLY A 329 -18.88 22.40 39.44
CA GLY A 329 -18.14 22.11 40.66
C GLY A 329 -17.46 20.73 40.69
N PRO A 330 -16.72 20.41 41.78
CA PRO A 330 -15.89 19.21 41.87
C PRO A 330 -16.66 17.90 41.68
N ARG A 331 -17.91 17.84 42.16
CA ARG A 331 -18.78 16.67 42.05
C ARG A 331 -19.08 16.31 40.59
N VAL A 332 -19.45 17.30 39.77
CA VAL A 332 -19.77 17.11 38.34
C VAL A 332 -18.52 16.73 37.55
N VAL A 333 -17.39 17.41 37.80
CA VAL A 333 -16.10 17.10 37.17
C VAL A 333 -15.68 15.67 37.49
N ARG A 334 -15.84 15.24 38.74
CA ARG A 334 -15.62 13.84 39.13
C ARG A 334 -16.54 12.92 38.34
N LYS A 335 -17.86 13.07 38.36
CA LYS A 335 -18.76 12.11 37.68
C LYS A 335 -18.46 11.97 36.18
N ALA A 336 -18.14 13.08 35.51
CA ALA A 336 -17.74 13.08 34.10
C ALA A 336 -16.39 12.40 33.85
N ALA A 337 -15.36 12.72 34.64
CA ALA A 337 -14.04 12.10 34.52
C ALA A 337 -14.09 10.56 34.68
N ALA A 338 -15.04 10.04 35.47
CA ALA A 338 -15.21 8.58 35.68
C ALA A 338 -15.56 7.85 34.39
N LYS A 339 -16.20 8.53 33.44
CA LYS A 339 -16.51 7.92 32.13
C LYS A 339 -15.23 7.75 31.30
N PHE A 340 -14.33 8.74 31.30
CA PHE A 340 -13.06 8.65 30.58
C PHE A 340 -12.10 7.62 31.17
N ASP A 341 -12.18 7.37 32.48
CA ASP A 341 -11.39 6.33 33.16
C ASP A 341 -11.89 4.89 32.88
N LYS A 342 -13.03 4.73 32.19
CA LYS A 342 -13.56 3.40 31.84
C LYS A 342 -12.60 2.68 30.88
N PHE A 343 -12.19 1.48 31.27
CA PHE A 343 -11.22 0.65 30.52
C PHE A 343 -9.88 1.37 30.25
N ALA A 344 -9.49 2.33 31.10
CA ALA A 344 -8.30 3.14 30.91
C ALA A 344 -7.04 2.29 30.68
N THR A 345 -6.78 1.31 31.56
CA THR A 345 -5.61 0.43 31.45
C THR A 345 -5.62 -0.35 30.14
N THR A 346 -6.75 -0.97 29.79
CA THR A 346 -6.92 -1.77 28.56
C THR A 346 -6.62 -0.93 27.34
N ARG A 347 -7.22 0.27 27.24
CA ARG A 347 -7.00 1.18 26.11
C ARG A 347 -5.54 1.62 26.01
N LEU A 348 -4.90 1.97 27.12
CA LEU A 348 -3.49 2.37 27.12
C LEU A 348 -2.59 1.21 26.70
N VAL A 349 -2.80 0.00 27.21
CA VAL A 349 -2.03 -1.19 26.83
C VAL A 349 -2.19 -1.47 25.33
N VAL A 350 -3.43 -1.54 24.85
CA VAL A 350 -3.74 -1.82 23.44
C VAL A 350 -3.08 -0.80 22.52
N ILE A 351 -3.24 0.50 22.78
CA ILE A 351 -2.68 1.56 21.92
C ILE A 351 -1.15 1.48 21.88
N ASN A 352 -0.49 1.31 23.03
CA ASN A 352 0.96 1.44 23.11
C ASN A 352 1.68 0.14 22.71
N VAL A 353 1.25 -1.00 23.24
CA VAL A 353 1.83 -2.30 22.87
C VAL A 353 1.46 -2.65 21.44
N GLY A 354 0.22 -2.37 21.01
CA GLY A 354 -0.19 -2.57 19.63
C GLY A 354 0.60 -1.72 18.65
N LEU A 355 0.88 -0.45 18.97
CA LEU A 355 1.76 0.38 18.13
C LEU A 355 3.20 -0.15 18.10
N VAL A 356 3.77 -0.59 19.23
CA VAL A 356 5.11 -1.19 19.25
C VAL A 356 5.16 -2.40 18.32
N LEU A 357 4.19 -3.31 18.42
CA LEU A 357 4.12 -4.49 17.58
C LEU A 357 3.95 -4.14 16.10
N TRP A 358 3.11 -3.14 15.78
CA TRP A 358 2.90 -2.67 14.42
C TRP A 358 4.17 -2.14 13.75
N LEU A 359 5.15 -1.68 14.52
CA LEU A 359 6.45 -1.21 14.01
C LEU A 359 7.41 -2.36 13.64
N PHE A 360 7.07 -3.61 13.96
CA PHE A 360 7.82 -4.78 13.50
C PHE A 360 7.30 -5.25 12.14
N PRO A 361 8.13 -5.97 11.36
CA PRO A 361 7.65 -6.72 10.22
C PRO A 361 6.73 -7.84 10.73
N LEU A 362 5.42 -7.66 10.54
CA LEU A 362 4.40 -8.62 10.94
C LEU A 362 3.74 -9.20 9.68
N ALA A 363 3.32 -10.47 9.77
CA ALA A 363 2.44 -11.10 8.79
C ALA A 363 1.20 -10.21 8.48
N SER A 364 0.73 -10.25 7.23
CA SER A 364 -0.33 -9.37 6.74
C SER A 364 -1.58 -9.40 7.63
N TRP A 365 -2.11 -10.60 7.91
CA TRP A 365 -3.30 -10.77 8.75
C TRP A 365 -3.10 -10.34 10.20
N VAL A 366 -1.93 -10.61 10.79
CA VAL A 366 -1.58 -10.12 12.15
C VAL A 366 -1.55 -8.59 12.18
N ARG A 367 -1.02 -7.96 11.13
CA ARG A 367 -0.99 -6.49 11.02
C ARG A 367 -2.39 -5.90 10.90
N VAL A 368 -3.29 -6.54 10.15
CA VAL A 368 -4.70 -6.13 9.99
C VAL A 368 -5.44 -6.22 11.33
N THR A 369 -5.43 -7.37 11.98
CA THR A 369 -6.19 -7.61 13.22
C THR A 369 -5.70 -6.72 14.36
N LEU A 370 -4.38 -6.53 14.46
CA LEU A 370 -3.77 -5.62 15.43
C LEU A 370 -4.19 -4.17 15.19
N SER A 371 -4.19 -3.73 13.93
CA SER A 371 -4.61 -2.38 13.55
C SER A 371 -6.08 -2.13 13.89
N VAL A 372 -6.96 -3.12 13.70
CA VAL A 372 -8.38 -3.06 14.08
C VAL A 372 -8.54 -2.88 15.59
N VAL A 373 -7.83 -3.67 16.41
CA VAL A 373 -7.93 -3.58 17.87
C VAL A 373 -7.40 -2.24 18.40
N VAL A 374 -6.31 -1.72 17.82
CA VAL A 374 -5.79 -0.37 18.12
C VAL A 374 -6.81 0.71 17.74
N LEU A 375 -7.41 0.61 16.54
CA LEU A 375 -8.43 1.54 16.06
C LEU A 375 -9.64 1.55 17.00
N VAL A 376 -10.13 0.39 17.44
CA VAL A 376 -11.24 0.29 18.40
C VAL A 376 -10.90 0.98 19.74
N ALA A 377 -9.68 0.79 20.27
CA ALA A 377 -9.25 1.42 21.51
C ALA A 377 -9.17 2.97 21.41
N LEU A 378 -8.78 3.48 20.25
CA LEU A 378 -8.78 4.91 19.93
C LEU A 378 -10.21 5.45 19.74
N ALA A 379 -11.00 4.79 18.89
CA ALA A 379 -12.37 5.16 18.56
C ALA A 379 -13.30 5.15 19.78
N ALA A 380 -13.03 4.29 20.78
CA ALA A 380 -13.74 4.27 22.05
C ALA A 380 -13.75 5.63 22.79
N PHE A 381 -12.81 6.54 22.49
CA PHE A 381 -12.84 7.88 23.06
C PHE A 381 -14.12 8.67 22.71
N VAL A 382 -14.64 8.55 21.48
CA VAL A 382 -15.81 9.31 21.02
C VAL A 382 -17.07 8.99 21.85
N PRO A 383 -17.50 7.73 22.02
CA PRO A 383 -18.64 7.42 22.88
C PRO A 383 -18.37 7.74 24.36
N LEU A 384 -17.12 7.60 24.84
CA LEU A 384 -16.76 8.00 26.21
C LEU A 384 -16.86 9.51 26.44
N LEU A 385 -16.50 10.31 25.44
CA LEU A 385 -16.66 11.77 25.44
C LEU A 385 -18.14 12.14 25.54
N LEU A 386 -18.99 11.56 24.70
CA LEU A 386 -20.44 11.80 24.74
C LEU A 386 -21.05 11.36 26.08
N ALA A 387 -20.65 10.19 26.58
CA ALA A 387 -21.09 9.69 27.89
C ALA A 387 -20.59 10.58 29.05
N GLY A 388 -19.38 11.13 28.96
CA GLY A 388 -18.83 12.07 29.93
C GLY A 388 -19.60 13.39 29.95
N VAL A 389 -19.95 13.91 28.78
CA VAL A 389 -20.81 15.11 28.61
C VAL A 389 -22.20 14.85 29.21
N ALA A 390 -22.83 13.73 28.86
CA ALA A 390 -24.13 13.35 29.40
C ALA A 390 -24.10 13.19 30.93
N ALA A 391 -23.06 12.55 31.48
CA ALA A 391 -22.86 12.42 32.92
C ALA A 391 -22.66 13.77 33.60
N SER A 392 -21.95 14.71 32.97
CA SER A 392 -21.79 16.07 33.48
C SER A 392 -23.13 16.81 33.56
N VAL A 393 -23.94 16.75 32.50
CA VAL A 393 -25.26 17.38 32.46
C VAL A 393 -26.21 16.77 33.48
N GLY A 394 -26.25 15.44 33.58
CA GLY A 394 -27.09 14.72 34.55
C GLY A 394 -26.71 15.05 35.99
N GLU A 395 -25.43 14.99 36.33
CA GLU A 395 -24.98 15.27 37.70
C GLU A 395 -25.17 16.74 38.08
N LYS A 396 -25.07 17.66 37.12
CA LYS A 396 -25.38 19.06 37.34
C LYS A 396 -26.86 19.27 37.70
N ARG A 397 -27.78 18.59 36.99
CA ARG A 397 -29.22 18.63 37.32
C ARG A 397 -29.50 18.07 38.72
N ARG A 398 -28.85 16.97 39.11
CA ARG A 398 -28.97 16.38 40.45
C ARG A 398 -28.46 17.31 41.55
N ALA A 399 -27.34 17.99 41.29
CA ALA A 399 -26.79 18.98 42.22
C ALA A 399 -27.71 20.21 42.35
N GLU A 400 -28.31 20.68 41.25
CA GLU A 400 -29.33 21.74 41.26
C GLU A 400 -30.61 21.31 41.98
N ALA A 401 -30.95 20.02 41.93
CA ALA A 401 -32.08 19.41 42.66
C ALA A 401 -31.79 19.14 44.15
N GLY A 402 -30.60 19.46 44.65
CA GLY A 402 -30.25 19.30 46.07
C GLY A 402 -29.98 17.85 46.52
N GLU A 403 -29.81 16.91 45.59
CA GLU A 403 -29.47 15.53 45.95
C GLU A 403 -28.07 15.45 46.59
N PRO A 404 -27.82 14.55 47.55
CA PRO A 404 -26.50 14.37 48.15
C PRO A 404 -25.48 13.84 47.12
N ALA A 405 -24.19 14.11 47.37
CA ALA A 405 -23.10 13.61 46.54
C ALA A 405 -22.80 12.14 46.88
N ASP A 406 -22.47 11.34 45.85
CA ASP A 406 -21.80 10.05 46.11
C ASP A 406 -20.40 10.35 46.65
N ASP A 407 -20.18 10.10 47.94
CA ASP A 407 -18.91 10.34 48.64
C ASP A 407 -17.86 9.24 48.44
N ALA A 408 -18.09 8.31 47.51
CA ALA A 408 -17.13 7.23 47.22
C ALA A 408 -15.80 7.80 46.71
N GLU A 409 -14.72 7.50 47.44
CA GLU A 409 -13.35 7.78 47.02
C GLU A 409 -13.08 7.09 45.67
N ARG A 410 -12.47 7.82 44.74
CA ARG A 410 -12.24 7.30 43.39
C ARG A 410 -11.10 6.28 43.40
N PRO A 411 -11.36 5.00 43.11
CA PRO A 411 -10.28 4.05 42.91
C PRO A 411 -9.41 4.46 41.73
N SER A 412 -8.19 3.94 41.69
CA SER A 412 -7.29 4.10 40.55
C SER A 412 -7.99 3.66 39.26
N ALA A 413 -7.83 4.41 38.18
CA ALA A 413 -8.27 3.97 36.85
C ALA A 413 -7.44 2.76 36.36
N PHE A 414 -6.31 2.49 37.02
CA PHE A 414 -5.44 1.37 36.72
C PHE A 414 -5.79 0.13 37.54
N SER A 415 -5.99 -0.98 36.84
CA SER A 415 -6.30 -2.28 37.42
C SER A 415 -5.49 -3.37 36.73
N GLY A 416 -5.08 -4.39 37.51
CA GLY A 416 -4.41 -5.58 36.96
C GLY A 416 -5.28 -6.30 35.93
N SER A 417 -6.59 -6.42 36.21
CA SER A 417 -7.56 -6.99 35.26
C SER A 417 -7.65 -6.21 33.96
N GLY A 418 -7.51 -4.88 34.00
CA GLY A 418 -7.50 -4.05 32.80
C GLY A 418 -6.23 -4.25 31.96
N ALA A 419 -5.08 -4.45 32.60
CA ALA A 419 -3.84 -4.79 31.92
C ALA A 419 -3.92 -6.18 31.26
N VAL A 420 -4.41 -7.18 32.01
CA VAL A 420 -4.66 -8.53 31.48
C VAL A 420 -5.64 -8.50 30.32
N ALA A 421 -6.74 -7.75 30.41
CA ALA A 421 -7.68 -7.60 29.30
C ALA A 421 -7.06 -6.93 28.06
N GLY A 422 -6.16 -5.95 28.25
CA GLY A 422 -5.46 -5.31 27.14
C GLY A 422 -4.48 -6.25 26.45
N VAL A 423 -3.69 -7.00 27.23
CA VAL A 423 -2.78 -8.03 26.70
C VAL A 423 -3.58 -9.14 26.04
N ALA A 424 -4.66 -9.63 26.65
CA ALA A 424 -5.52 -10.65 26.09
C ALA A 424 -6.16 -10.21 24.77
N ALA A 425 -6.57 -8.94 24.63
CA ALA A 425 -7.08 -8.43 23.36
C ALA A 425 -6.00 -8.41 22.25
N ILE A 426 -4.75 -8.05 22.59
CA ILE A 426 -3.63 -8.11 21.64
C ILE A 426 -3.29 -9.56 21.30
N VAL A 427 -3.16 -10.43 22.30
CA VAL A 427 -2.89 -11.86 22.10
C VAL A 427 -3.99 -12.47 21.25
N LEU A 428 -5.26 -12.19 21.51
CA LEU A 428 -6.38 -12.66 20.69
C LEU A 428 -6.29 -12.13 19.25
N ALA A 429 -5.91 -10.86 19.05
CA ALA A 429 -5.73 -10.31 17.71
C ALA A 429 -4.58 -11.00 16.96
N ILE A 430 -3.46 -11.24 17.64
CA ILE A 430 -2.31 -11.98 17.09
C ILE A 430 -2.71 -13.43 16.81
N THR A 431 -3.32 -14.13 17.77
CA THR A 431 -3.78 -15.51 17.60
C THR A 431 -4.83 -15.64 16.50
N PHE A 432 -5.72 -14.67 16.34
CA PHE A 432 -6.66 -14.67 15.22
C PHE A 432 -5.96 -14.36 13.90
N GLY A 433 -5.00 -13.43 13.88
CA GLY A 433 -4.20 -13.13 12.69
C GLY A 433 -3.33 -14.30 12.26
N ILE A 434 -2.72 -15.00 13.21
CA ILE A 434 -2.00 -16.27 13.01
C ILE A 434 -2.99 -17.38 12.66
N GLY A 435 -4.17 -17.44 13.26
CA GLY A 435 -5.17 -18.46 12.92
C GLY A 435 -5.73 -18.29 11.51
N ALA A 436 -5.82 -17.04 11.04
CA ALA A 436 -6.21 -16.70 9.67
C ALA A 436 -5.10 -17.00 8.65
N ASP A 437 -3.85 -17.05 9.09
CA ASP A 437 -2.67 -17.36 8.28
C ASP A 437 -1.53 -17.95 9.15
N PRO A 438 -1.59 -19.26 9.48
CA PRO A 438 -0.63 -19.89 10.40
C PRO A 438 0.77 -20.03 9.81
N GLY A 439 0.85 -20.09 8.48
CA GLY A 439 2.11 -20.21 7.72
C GLY A 439 3.00 -18.98 7.89
N ALA A 440 2.41 -17.78 7.90
CA ALA A 440 3.17 -16.53 7.97
C ALA A 440 3.93 -16.25 9.28
N VAL A 441 3.85 -17.12 10.31
CA VAL A 441 4.63 -17.01 11.56
C VAL A 441 5.50 -18.23 11.85
N GLY A 442 5.66 -19.16 10.91
CA GLY A 442 6.53 -20.32 11.05
C GLY A 442 6.12 -21.31 12.14
N LEU A 443 4.90 -21.20 12.70
CA LEU A 443 4.36 -22.12 13.71
C LEU A 443 3.95 -23.50 13.12
N GLY A 444 4.23 -23.73 11.84
CA GLY A 444 4.15 -25.03 11.16
C GLY A 444 5.51 -25.71 10.94
N GLN A 445 6.63 -25.03 11.17
CA GLN A 445 7.96 -25.62 11.00
C GLN A 445 8.47 -26.19 12.33
N SER A 446 8.46 -27.52 12.42
CA SER A 446 9.14 -28.39 13.39
C SER A 446 8.20 -29.32 14.17
N VAL A 447 7.58 -30.27 13.48
CA VAL A 447 7.44 -31.61 14.04
C VAL A 447 7.90 -32.57 12.96
N ALA A 448 9.13 -33.08 13.12
CA ALA A 448 9.56 -34.27 12.43
C ALA A 448 8.43 -35.30 12.54
N ALA A 449 7.91 -35.74 11.38
CA ALA A 449 6.87 -36.75 11.30
C ALA A 449 7.28 -37.93 12.18
N SER A 450 6.70 -37.98 13.38
CA SER A 450 6.81 -39.14 14.23
C SER A 450 5.83 -40.12 13.62
N SER A 451 6.36 -41.06 12.85
CA SER A 451 5.64 -42.23 12.37
C SER A 451 5.06 -42.98 13.58
N VAL A 452 3.83 -42.66 13.96
CA VAL A 452 3.03 -43.54 14.79
C VAL A 452 2.75 -44.75 13.92
N GLU A 453 3.22 -45.94 14.30
CA GLU A 453 2.81 -47.18 13.65
C GLU A 453 1.29 -47.29 13.71
N VAL A 454 0.64 -47.06 12.56
CA VAL A 454 -0.80 -47.21 12.38
C VAL A 454 -1.07 -48.71 12.31
N VAL A 455 -1.85 -49.24 13.26
CA VAL A 455 -2.28 -50.65 13.21
C VAL A 455 -3.34 -50.78 12.10
N PRO A 456 -3.13 -51.62 11.08
CA PRO A 456 -4.11 -51.80 10.01
C PRO A 456 -5.45 -52.31 10.57
N SER A 457 -6.56 -51.68 10.17
CA SER A 457 -7.92 -52.09 10.56
C SER A 457 -8.33 -53.40 9.87
N GLY A 458 -7.73 -53.68 8.71
CA GLY A 458 -8.08 -54.79 7.84
C GLY A 458 -9.24 -54.50 6.88
N GLU A 459 -9.83 -53.29 6.93
CA GLU A 459 -10.85 -52.85 5.99
C GLU A 459 -10.23 -52.06 4.82
N THR A 460 -10.80 -52.26 3.62
CA THR A 460 -10.41 -51.53 2.40
C THR A 460 -11.55 -50.64 1.94
N VAL A 461 -11.31 -49.33 1.90
CA VAL A 461 -12.25 -48.32 1.40
C VAL A 461 -11.88 -47.97 -0.03
N ARG A 462 -12.77 -48.29 -0.98
CA ARG A 462 -12.61 -47.87 -2.39
C ARG A 462 -13.55 -46.71 -2.67
N VAL A 463 -13.03 -45.60 -3.19
CA VAL A 463 -13.82 -44.42 -3.55
C VAL A 463 -13.61 -44.08 -5.00
N ARG A 464 -14.71 -43.87 -5.71
CA ARG A 464 -14.68 -43.30 -7.04
C ARG A 464 -14.80 -41.78 -6.94
N VAL A 465 -13.87 -41.07 -7.58
CA VAL A 465 -13.78 -39.61 -7.64
C VAL A 465 -13.84 -39.21 -9.10
N GLU A 466 -14.73 -38.28 -9.44
CA GLU A 466 -14.86 -37.74 -10.78
C GLU A 466 -14.20 -36.35 -10.83
N ALA A 467 -13.30 -36.11 -11.78
CA ALA A 467 -12.83 -34.77 -12.08
C ALA A 467 -13.77 -34.16 -13.12
N VAL A 468 -14.55 -33.15 -12.72
CA VAL A 468 -15.59 -32.52 -13.52
C VAL A 468 -15.62 -31.02 -13.23
N ASP A 469 -15.78 -30.19 -14.27
CA ASP A 469 -15.91 -28.74 -14.16
C ASP A 469 -14.84 -28.06 -13.27
N MET A 470 -13.56 -28.44 -13.45
CA MET A 470 -12.45 -27.95 -12.62
C MET A 470 -12.63 -28.18 -11.11
N ALA A 471 -13.25 -29.30 -10.72
CA ALA A 471 -13.37 -29.75 -9.34
C ALA A 471 -13.32 -31.28 -9.23
N PHE A 472 -13.06 -31.79 -8.02
CA PHE A 472 -13.24 -33.21 -7.70
C PHE A 472 -14.61 -33.44 -7.07
N GLU A 473 -15.36 -34.43 -7.56
CA GLU A 473 -16.66 -34.85 -7.04
C GLU A 473 -16.68 -36.35 -6.69
N PRO A 474 -16.85 -36.73 -5.42
CA PRO A 474 -16.79 -35.86 -4.23
C PRO A 474 -15.39 -35.27 -4.02
N ASN A 475 -15.29 -34.08 -3.41
CA ASN A 475 -14.02 -33.44 -3.08
C ASN A 475 -13.38 -33.92 -1.76
N SER A 476 -14.00 -34.91 -1.10
CA SER A 476 -13.45 -35.53 0.09
C SER A 476 -14.05 -36.91 0.33
N VAL A 477 -13.30 -37.74 1.06
CA VAL A 477 -13.75 -39.01 1.64
C VAL A 477 -13.42 -39.04 3.12
N THR A 478 -14.35 -39.53 3.94
CA THR A 478 -14.09 -39.82 5.35
C THR A 478 -13.82 -41.31 5.57
N VAL A 479 -12.74 -41.66 6.26
CA VAL A 479 -12.30 -43.04 6.55
C VAL A 479 -11.88 -43.19 8.02
N ASN A 480 -11.77 -44.41 8.52
CA ASN A 480 -11.27 -44.66 9.88
C ASN A 480 -9.74 -44.76 9.90
N PRO A 481 -9.08 -44.43 11.02
CA PRO A 481 -7.64 -44.64 11.17
C PRO A 481 -7.30 -46.14 11.04
N GLY A 482 -6.37 -46.46 10.15
CA GLY A 482 -5.94 -47.84 9.85
C GLY A 482 -6.59 -48.48 8.62
N ASP A 483 -7.54 -47.80 7.97
CA ASP A 483 -8.16 -48.28 6.73
C ASP A 483 -7.20 -48.22 5.54
N HIS A 484 -7.31 -49.18 4.63
CA HIS A 484 -6.60 -49.20 3.35
C HIS A 484 -7.42 -48.46 2.28
N VAL A 485 -6.93 -47.36 1.74
CA VAL A 485 -7.71 -46.49 0.85
C VAL A 485 -7.25 -46.60 -0.60
N VAL A 486 -8.18 -46.91 -1.51
CA VAL A 486 -7.95 -46.90 -2.96
C VAL A 486 -8.91 -45.92 -3.61
N ILE A 487 -8.39 -44.98 -4.40
CA ILE A 487 -9.19 -43.99 -5.11
C ILE A 487 -9.19 -44.34 -6.59
N GLU A 488 -10.36 -44.52 -7.18
CA GLU A 488 -10.56 -44.62 -8.63
C GLU A 488 -10.89 -43.21 -9.15
N LEU A 489 -9.93 -42.56 -9.80
CA LEU A 489 -10.13 -41.26 -10.45
C LEU A 489 -10.65 -41.47 -11.88
N VAL A 490 -11.74 -40.82 -12.23
CA VAL A 490 -12.28 -40.76 -13.61
C VAL A 490 -12.31 -39.31 -14.06
N ASN A 491 -11.71 -39.00 -15.22
CA ASN A 491 -11.83 -37.66 -15.79
C ASN A 491 -13.10 -37.56 -16.65
N THR A 492 -14.06 -36.76 -16.22
CA THR A 492 -15.31 -36.46 -16.95
C THR A 492 -15.40 -34.99 -17.42
N ASP A 493 -14.38 -34.18 -17.13
CA ASP A 493 -14.23 -32.82 -17.66
C ASP A 493 -14.07 -32.88 -19.19
N PRO A 494 -14.89 -32.18 -19.97
CA PRO A 494 -14.87 -32.28 -21.41
C PRO A 494 -13.66 -31.60 -22.08
N THR A 495 -12.90 -30.80 -21.33
CA THR A 495 -11.91 -29.87 -21.91
C THR A 495 -10.52 -29.95 -21.31
N ASN A 496 -10.38 -30.43 -20.08
CA ASN A 496 -9.10 -30.43 -19.37
C ASN A 496 -8.64 -31.83 -18.99
N LEU A 497 -7.32 -32.02 -18.94
CA LEU A 497 -6.73 -33.16 -18.25
C LEU A 497 -6.74 -32.93 -16.75
N HIS A 498 -6.86 -34.01 -15.99
CA HIS A 498 -6.74 -33.97 -14.54
C HIS A 498 -5.95 -35.17 -14.05
N ASP A 499 -5.18 -34.98 -12.99
CA ASP A 499 -4.64 -36.05 -12.17
C ASP A 499 -5.08 -35.84 -10.72
N LEU A 500 -4.70 -36.76 -9.84
CA LEU A 500 -4.88 -36.60 -8.41
C LEU A 500 -3.60 -37.03 -7.71
N ALA A 501 -2.95 -36.07 -7.05
CA ALA A 501 -1.88 -36.32 -6.10
C ALA A 501 -2.45 -36.28 -4.68
N VAL A 502 -2.10 -37.26 -3.83
CA VAL A 502 -2.47 -37.32 -2.41
C VAL A 502 -1.26 -37.82 -1.62
N GLY A 503 -0.67 -36.97 -0.79
CA GLY A 503 0.62 -37.26 -0.16
C GLY A 503 1.73 -37.47 -1.20
N ASP A 504 2.51 -38.54 -1.07
CA ASP A 504 3.63 -38.86 -1.98
C ASP A 504 3.22 -39.66 -3.23
N GLN A 505 1.91 -39.94 -3.40
CA GLN A 505 1.41 -40.72 -4.53
C GLN A 505 0.60 -39.84 -5.49
N ARG A 506 0.60 -40.20 -6.77
CA ARG A 506 -0.20 -39.55 -7.81
C ARG A 506 -0.67 -40.52 -8.87
N THR A 507 -1.79 -40.20 -9.52
CA THR A 507 -2.20 -40.85 -10.78
C THR A 507 -1.40 -40.31 -11.96
N GLU A 508 -1.54 -40.94 -13.11
CA GLU A 508 -1.19 -40.32 -14.39
C GLU A 508 -2.19 -39.17 -14.70
N ARG A 509 -1.81 -38.25 -15.61
CA ARG A 509 -2.73 -37.23 -16.15
C ARG A 509 -3.73 -37.94 -17.06
N LEU A 510 -5.01 -37.86 -16.73
CA LEU A 510 -6.09 -38.57 -17.42
C LEU A 510 -6.73 -37.68 -18.48
N ALA A 511 -6.88 -38.19 -19.69
CA ALA A 511 -7.72 -37.59 -20.73
C ALA A 511 -9.20 -37.82 -20.48
N VAL A 512 -10.04 -37.09 -21.23
CA VAL A 512 -11.50 -37.17 -21.10
C VAL A 512 -11.96 -38.62 -21.29
N GLY A 513 -12.63 -39.17 -20.27
CA GLY A 513 -13.13 -40.54 -20.24
C GLY A 513 -12.13 -41.60 -19.77
N GLU A 514 -10.89 -41.23 -19.45
CA GLU A 514 -9.90 -42.14 -18.88
C GLU A 514 -10.08 -42.33 -17.36
N THR A 515 -9.52 -43.42 -16.84
CA THR A 515 -9.62 -43.81 -15.43
C THR A 515 -8.27 -44.35 -14.94
N ALA A 516 -7.88 -43.97 -13.73
CA ALA A 516 -6.73 -44.54 -13.02
C ALA A 516 -7.05 -44.81 -11.56
N GLU A 517 -6.34 -45.77 -10.97
CA GLU A 517 -6.40 -46.07 -9.53
C GLU A 517 -5.18 -45.50 -8.80
N LEU A 518 -5.44 -44.87 -7.65
CA LEU A 518 -4.45 -44.38 -6.70
C LEU A 518 -4.58 -45.16 -5.39
N ASP A 519 -3.60 -46.00 -5.07
CA ASP A 519 -3.62 -46.87 -3.89
C ASP A 519 -2.77 -46.30 -2.74
N LEU A 520 -3.42 -45.52 -1.87
CA LEU A 520 -2.78 -44.82 -0.75
C LEU A 520 -2.29 -45.75 0.35
N GLY A 521 -2.64 -47.04 0.30
CA GLY A 521 -2.32 -47.98 1.38
C GLY A 521 -3.07 -47.64 2.68
N VAL A 522 -2.46 -48.02 3.81
CA VAL A 522 -3.05 -47.80 5.15
C VAL A 522 -2.86 -46.34 5.57
N VAL A 523 -3.97 -45.63 5.78
CA VAL A 523 -3.95 -44.21 6.20
C VAL A 523 -4.20 -44.07 7.71
N GLY A 524 -3.44 -43.21 8.38
CA GLY A 524 -3.57 -42.95 9.82
C GLY A 524 -3.78 -41.49 10.21
N SER A 525 -3.70 -40.58 9.24
CA SER A 525 -3.92 -39.14 9.42
C SER A 525 -4.68 -38.60 8.23
N THR A 526 -5.33 -37.45 8.40
CA THR A 526 -5.97 -36.74 7.29
C THR A 526 -4.91 -36.28 6.28
N ILE A 527 -5.15 -36.50 4.99
CA ILE A 527 -4.21 -36.16 3.90
C ILE A 527 -4.93 -35.28 2.89
N GLU A 528 -4.30 -34.17 2.51
CA GLU A 528 -4.75 -33.32 1.41
C GLU A 528 -4.17 -33.84 0.08
N GLY A 529 -4.96 -33.71 -0.97
CA GLY A 529 -4.57 -33.95 -2.33
C GLY A 529 -5.09 -32.86 -3.26
N TRP A 530 -4.58 -32.83 -4.47
CA TRP A 530 -4.91 -31.82 -5.46
C TRP A 530 -4.61 -32.32 -6.89
N CYS A 531 -5.17 -31.62 -7.87
CA CYS A 531 -4.77 -31.74 -9.27
C CYS A 531 -3.45 -30.97 -9.47
N THR A 532 -2.43 -31.64 -10.00
CA THR A 532 -1.09 -31.07 -10.24
C THR A 532 -0.97 -30.32 -11.56
N VAL A 533 -2.02 -30.36 -12.39
CA VAL A 533 -2.08 -29.52 -13.60
C VAL A 533 -2.01 -28.05 -13.18
N VAL A 534 -1.11 -27.32 -13.84
CA VAL A 534 -0.74 -25.94 -13.49
C VAL A 534 -1.98 -25.07 -13.31
N GLY A 535 -2.11 -24.44 -12.14
CA GLY A 535 -3.21 -23.52 -11.86
C GLY A 535 -4.50 -24.20 -11.39
N HIS A 536 -4.66 -25.52 -11.56
CA HIS A 536 -5.91 -26.21 -11.21
C HIS A 536 -6.13 -26.25 -9.69
N ARG A 537 -5.08 -26.48 -8.90
CA ARG A 537 -5.13 -26.39 -7.43
C ARG A 537 -5.60 -25.00 -6.98
N GLN A 538 -5.04 -23.93 -7.57
CA GLN A 538 -5.37 -22.54 -7.25
C GLN A 538 -6.82 -22.20 -7.62
N MET A 539 -7.41 -22.90 -8.59
CA MET A 539 -8.84 -22.83 -8.93
C MET A 539 -9.75 -23.66 -8.03
N GLY A 540 -9.19 -24.41 -7.08
CA GLY A 540 -9.95 -25.19 -6.10
C GLY A 540 -10.04 -26.69 -6.41
N MET A 541 -9.23 -27.23 -7.33
CA MET A 541 -9.12 -28.68 -7.55
C MET A 541 -8.33 -29.36 -6.43
N THR A 542 -8.92 -29.37 -5.24
CA THR A 542 -8.40 -29.99 -4.02
C THR A 542 -9.30 -31.13 -3.59
N PHE A 543 -8.69 -32.21 -3.10
CA PHE A 543 -9.36 -33.39 -2.56
C PHE A 543 -8.86 -33.68 -1.15
N THR A 544 -9.72 -34.10 -0.22
CA THR A 544 -9.28 -34.44 1.15
C THR A 544 -9.66 -35.86 1.56
N VAL A 545 -8.68 -36.66 1.98
CA VAL A 545 -8.91 -37.93 2.69
C VAL A 545 -8.98 -37.65 4.19
N VAL A 546 -10.19 -37.47 4.73
CA VAL A 546 -10.46 -37.18 6.14
C VAL A 546 -10.40 -38.45 6.98
N VAL A 547 -9.51 -38.52 7.97
CA VAL A 547 -9.46 -39.64 8.91
C VAL A 547 -10.23 -39.29 10.19
N GLU A 548 -11.24 -40.08 10.56
CA GLU A 548 -12.07 -39.82 11.74
C GLU A 548 -11.24 -39.75 13.03
N GLY A 549 -11.41 -38.66 13.77
CA GLY A 549 -10.69 -38.41 15.02
C GLY A 549 -9.24 -37.96 14.85
N ALA A 550 -8.72 -37.87 13.61
CA ALA A 550 -7.45 -37.21 13.32
C ALA A 550 -7.65 -35.69 13.18
N PRO A 551 -6.65 -34.87 13.55
CA PRO A 551 -6.67 -33.44 13.21
C PRO A 551 -6.78 -33.26 11.69
N ALA A 552 -7.38 -32.14 11.27
CA ALA A 552 -7.45 -31.74 9.85
C ALA A 552 -6.02 -31.68 9.26
N PRO A 553 -5.85 -31.93 7.94
CA PRO A 553 -4.51 -31.89 7.35
C PRO A 553 -4.00 -30.46 7.49
N ALA A 554 -2.74 -30.31 7.85
CA ALA A 554 -2.08 -29.02 7.69
C ALA A 554 -2.00 -28.75 6.19
N GLN A 555 -2.47 -27.59 5.73
CA GLN A 555 -2.26 -27.16 4.35
C GLN A 555 -0.76 -27.22 4.06
N PRO A 556 -0.31 -27.87 2.96
CA PRO A 556 1.07 -27.80 2.57
C PRO A 556 1.37 -26.34 2.24
N SER A 557 2.23 -25.76 3.06
CA SER A 557 2.92 -24.53 2.75
C SER A 557 3.75 -24.80 1.51
N ALA A 558 3.65 -23.92 0.51
CA ALA A 558 4.65 -23.80 -0.54
C ALA A 558 5.96 -23.37 0.14
N GLU A 559 6.67 -24.35 0.70
CA GLU A 559 8.02 -24.23 1.23
C GLU A 559 8.85 -25.35 0.63
N GLU A 560 8.98 -25.33 -0.71
CA GLU A 560 10.33 -25.43 -1.24
C GLU A 560 10.89 -24.01 -1.23
N THR A 561 11.82 -23.79 -0.33
CA THR A 561 12.64 -22.58 -0.29
C THR A 561 13.48 -22.54 -1.57
N HIS A 562 12.99 -21.86 -2.61
CA HIS A 562 13.88 -21.29 -3.60
C HIS A 562 14.54 -20.07 -2.95
N GLU A 563 15.81 -20.21 -2.60
CA GLU A 563 16.64 -19.10 -2.15
C GLU A 563 16.49 -17.93 -3.13
N HIS A 564 15.94 -16.81 -2.65
CA HIS A 564 15.94 -15.53 -3.35
C HIS A 564 17.37 -14.95 -3.38
N GLY A 565 18.23 -15.55 -4.20
CA GLY A 565 19.27 -14.83 -4.91
C GLY A 565 18.79 -14.71 -6.35
N GLY A 566 18.73 -13.51 -6.91
CA GLY A 566 18.41 -13.33 -8.33
C GLY A 566 19.25 -14.34 -9.12
N VAL A 567 18.59 -15.23 -9.87
CA VAL A 567 19.27 -16.27 -10.65
C VAL A 567 20.22 -15.51 -11.56
N PRO A 568 21.54 -15.57 -11.33
CA PRO A 568 22.46 -14.88 -12.19
C PRO A 568 22.39 -15.63 -13.52
N ALA A 569 21.74 -15.04 -14.51
CA ALA A 569 22.00 -15.45 -15.89
C ALA A 569 23.52 -15.33 -16.07
N ASP A 570 24.17 -16.41 -16.49
CA ASP A 570 25.60 -16.36 -16.80
C ASP A 570 25.80 -15.28 -17.87
N PRO A 571 26.50 -14.17 -17.57
CA PRO A 571 26.65 -13.06 -18.50
C PRO A 571 27.43 -13.45 -19.76
N ASP A 572 28.14 -14.59 -19.73
CA ASP A 572 28.88 -15.14 -20.86
C ASP A 572 28.10 -16.24 -21.62
N ALA A 573 26.90 -16.65 -21.14
CA ALA A 573 26.08 -17.63 -21.83
C ALA A 573 25.43 -17.04 -23.09
N GLN A 574 25.61 -17.72 -24.21
CA GLN A 574 25.01 -17.35 -25.49
C GLN A 574 23.61 -17.96 -25.60
N LEU A 575 22.64 -17.16 -26.05
CA LEU A 575 21.31 -17.65 -26.37
C LEU A 575 21.35 -18.61 -27.56
N GLY A 576 20.62 -19.72 -27.45
CA GLY A 576 20.42 -20.67 -28.53
C GLY A 576 19.46 -20.15 -29.60
N HIS A 577 18.57 -19.22 -29.25
CA HIS A 577 17.58 -18.62 -30.15
C HIS A 577 17.22 -17.19 -29.70
N VAL A 578 16.97 -16.31 -30.67
CA VAL A 578 16.52 -14.92 -30.45
C VAL A 578 15.27 -14.67 -31.27
N VAL A 579 14.30 -13.96 -30.69
CA VAL A 579 13.11 -13.51 -31.41
C VAL A 579 13.41 -12.24 -32.19
N ASP A 580 13.22 -12.29 -33.52
CA ASP A 580 13.39 -11.13 -34.39
C ASP A 580 12.35 -10.04 -34.04
N PRO A 581 12.79 -8.82 -33.67
CA PRO A 581 11.86 -7.75 -33.35
C PRO A 581 11.33 -7.00 -34.58
N VAL A 582 11.85 -7.24 -35.79
CA VAL A 582 11.49 -6.49 -37.00
C VAL A 582 10.02 -6.70 -37.33
N LEU A 583 9.28 -5.59 -37.48
CA LEU A 583 7.94 -5.62 -38.04
C LEU A 583 8.03 -5.45 -39.56
N GLU A 584 7.76 -6.54 -40.27
CA GLU A 584 7.73 -6.53 -41.73
C GLU A 584 6.67 -5.54 -42.28
N PRO A 585 6.97 -4.84 -43.39
CA PRO A 585 6.02 -3.96 -44.05
C PRO A 585 4.73 -4.68 -44.41
N LEU A 586 3.62 -3.94 -44.33
CA LEU A 586 2.31 -4.50 -44.65
C LEU A 586 2.21 -4.84 -46.15
N GLY A 587 1.74 -6.05 -46.45
CA GLY A 587 1.41 -6.46 -47.82
C GLY A 587 0.11 -5.85 -48.36
N GLU A 588 -0.28 -6.21 -49.59
CA GLU A 588 -1.55 -5.76 -50.20
C GLU A 588 -2.77 -6.61 -49.78
N GLU A 589 -2.57 -7.62 -48.93
CA GLU A 589 -3.62 -8.54 -48.49
C GLU A 589 -4.61 -7.86 -47.54
N THR A 590 -5.91 -8.05 -47.80
CA THR A 590 -7.00 -7.54 -46.95
C THR A 590 -7.73 -8.65 -46.18
N VAL A 591 -7.33 -9.90 -46.43
CA VAL A 591 -7.83 -11.08 -45.71
C VAL A 591 -6.63 -11.94 -45.32
N HIS A 592 -6.25 -11.83 -44.06
CA HIS A 592 -5.11 -12.51 -43.45
C HIS A 592 -5.55 -13.88 -42.94
N ARG A 593 -5.00 -14.95 -43.51
CA ARG A 593 -5.27 -16.33 -43.08
C ARG A 593 -4.05 -16.93 -42.43
N VAL A 594 -4.19 -17.32 -41.17
CA VAL A 594 -3.08 -17.90 -40.40
C VAL A 594 -3.57 -19.08 -39.57
N THR A 595 -2.68 -20.03 -39.34
CA THR A 595 -2.93 -21.16 -38.44
C THR A 595 -2.05 -21.01 -37.22
N PHE A 596 -2.67 -21.01 -36.04
CA PHE A 596 -2.01 -21.02 -34.76
C PHE A 596 -2.10 -22.42 -34.16
N THR A 597 -0.97 -23.09 -34.01
CA THR A 597 -0.87 -24.41 -33.37
C THR A 597 -0.40 -24.22 -31.94
N VAL A 598 -1.20 -24.68 -30.99
CA VAL A 598 -0.82 -24.70 -29.58
C VAL A 598 0.06 -25.90 -29.29
N THR A 599 1.20 -25.67 -28.67
CA THR A 599 2.15 -26.72 -28.26
C THR A 599 2.83 -26.35 -26.94
N GLU A 600 3.15 -27.36 -26.15
CA GLU A 600 3.97 -27.28 -24.94
C GLU A 600 5.39 -27.69 -25.30
N VAL A 601 6.34 -26.76 -25.25
CA VAL A 601 7.72 -27.00 -25.70
C VAL A 601 8.75 -26.36 -24.75
N PRO A 602 9.87 -27.05 -24.45
CA PRO A 602 10.95 -26.44 -23.69
C PRO A 602 11.63 -25.34 -24.52
N LEU A 603 11.66 -24.11 -23.98
CA LEU A 603 12.32 -22.97 -24.58
C LEU A 603 13.26 -22.30 -23.58
N GLU A 604 14.32 -21.70 -24.10
CA GLU A 604 15.21 -20.85 -23.32
C GLU A 604 14.52 -19.51 -23.04
N VAL A 605 14.42 -19.12 -21.77
CA VAL A 605 13.74 -17.89 -21.30
C VAL A 605 14.70 -16.84 -20.75
N ALA A 606 15.93 -17.25 -20.48
CA ALA A 606 17.10 -16.42 -20.21
C ALA A 606 18.35 -17.24 -20.59
N PRO A 607 19.52 -16.62 -20.79
CA PRO A 607 20.74 -17.35 -21.13
C PRO A 607 21.02 -18.52 -20.18
N GLY A 608 21.00 -19.74 -20.70
CA GLY A 608 21.21 -20.99 -19.96
C GLY A 608 20.05 -21.45 -19.08
N VAL A 609 18.88 -20.81 -19.16
CA VAL A 609 17.71 -21.13 -18.33
C VAL A 609 16.52 -21.53 -19.20
N TRP A 610 16.01 -22.73 -18.97
CA TRP A 610 14.95 -23.35 -19.75
C TRP A 610 13.63 -23.45 -18.97
N GLN A 611 12.52 -23.30 -19.66
CA GLN A 611 11.18 -23.53 -19.14
C GLN A 611 10.32 -24.21 -20.22
N THR A 612 9.45 -25.13 -19.83
CA THR A 612 8.40 -25.65 -20.71
C THR A 612 7.33 -24.57 -20.89
N ARG A 613 7.29 -23.99 -22.08
CA ARG A 613 6.39 -22.88 -22.45
C ARG A 613 5.17 -23.39 -23.18
N TRP A 614 4.04 -22.73 -22.95
CA TRP A 614 2.81 -22.95 -23.70
C TRP A 614 2.75 -21.89 -24.79
N THR A 615 2.68 -22.31 -26.04
CA THR A 615 3.01 -21.43 -27.17
C THR A 615 1.92 -21.39 -28.21
N PHE A 616 1.85 -20.28 -28.95
CA PHE A 616 1.27 -20.27 -30.29
C PHE A 616 2.42 -20.37 -31.28
N ASN A 617 2.51 -21.49 -32.02
CA ASN A 617 3.54 -21.78 -33.03
C ASN A 617 4.97 -21.99 -32.49
N GLY A 618 5.11 -22.56 -31.29
CA GLY A 618 6.40 -23.05 -30.79
C GLY A 618 7.38 -21.96 -30.33
N GLN A 619 6.90 -20.72 -30.11
CA GLN A 619 7.72 -19.57 -29.71
C GLN A 619 7.24 -18.99 -28.37
N GLY A 620 8.15 -18.37 -27.62
CA GLY A 620 7.88 -17.80 -26.29
C GLY A 620 6.99 -16.54 -26.29
N VAL A 621 6.83 -15.94 -27.47
CA VAL A 621 5.81 -14.95 -27.83
C VAL A 621 5.17 -15.39 -29.15
N GLY A 622 3.87 -15.29 -29.27
CA GLY A 622 3.15 -15.70 -30.47
C GLY A 622 3.41 -14.78 -31.68
N PRO A 623 3.07 -15.22 -32.90
CA PRO A 623 3.27 -14.44 -34.13
C PRO A 623 2.60 -13.06 -34.08
N THR A 624 3.34 -12.00 -34.43
CA THR A 624 2.74 -10.68 -34.60
C THR A 624 1.85 -10.66 -35.83
N LEU A 625 0.58 -10.28 -35.65
CA LEU A 625 -0.35 -10.06 -36.76
C LEU A 625 -0.29 -8.59 -37.18
N HIS A 626 -0.11 -8.31 -38.46
CA HIS A 626 -0.03 -6.95 -38.99
C HIS A 626 -1.12 -6.74 -40.03
N GLY A 627 -1.91 -5.68 -39.89
CA GLY A 627 -3.01 -5.36 -40.80
C GLY A 627 -3.38 -3.89 -40.76
N ARG A 628 -4.49 -3.58 -41.42
CA ARG A 628 -5.08 -2.25 -41.49
C ARG A 628 -6.54 -2.26 -41.05
N VAL A 629 -7.06 -1.11 -40.62
CA VAL A 629 -8.49 -0.95 -40.33
C VAL A 629 -9.30 -1.34 -41.57
N GLY A 630 -10.19 -2.32 -41.38
CA GLY A 630 -11.02 -2.92 -42.44
C GLY A 630 -10.57 -4.31 -42.88
N ASP A 631 -9.34 -4.71 -42.57
CA ASP A 631 -8.85 -6.06 -42.89
C ASP A 631 -9.56 -7.13 -42.07
N VAL A 632 -9.63 -8.32 -42.65
CA VAL A 632 -10.19 -9.52 -42.01
C VAL A 632 -9.06 -10.43 -41.58
N PHE A 633 -9.06 -10.85 -40.33
CA PHE A 633 -8.22 -11.92 -39.83
C PHE A 633 -9.06 -13.20 -39.68
N GLU A 634 -8.58 -14.30 -40.24
CA GLU A 634 -9.16 -15.64 -40.13
C GLU A 634 -8.07 -16.56 -39.58
N VAL A 635 -8.11 -16.74 -38.25
CA VAL A 635 -7.13 -17.50 -37.48
C VAL A 635 -7.69 -18.89 -37.20
N THR A 636 -7.04 -19.93 -37.68
CA THR A 636 -7.36 -21.31 -37.30
C THR A 636 -6.51 -21.70 -36.11
N LEU A 637 -7.13 -21.78 -34.93
CA LEU A 637 -6.49 -22.34 -33.74
C LEU A 637 -6.58 -23.86 -33.78
N VAL A 638 -5.45 -24.54 -33.66
CA VAL A 638 -5.34 -25.99 -33.54
C VAL A 638 -4.70 -26.30 -32.19
N ASN A 639 -5.37 -27.06 -31.34
CA ASN A 639 -4.81 -27.44 -30.06
C ASN A 639 -4.08 -28.79 -30.18
N ASP A 640 -2.75 -28.74 -30.28
CA ASP A 640 -1.86 -29.91 -30.26
C ASP A 640 -1.13 -30.03 -28.90
N GLY A 641 -1.62 -29.29 -27.90
CA GLY A 641 -1.15 -29.36 -26.52
C GLY A 641 -1.79 -30.52 -25.76
N SER A 642 -1.42 -30.65 -24.48
CA SER A 642 -1.97 -31.67 -23.60
C SER A 642 -3.24 -31.20 -22.90
N MET A 643 -3.47 -29.90 -22.71
CA MET A 643 -4.63 -29.36 -21.99
C MET A 643 -5.54 -28.47 -22.85
N GLY A 644 -6.65 -28.00 -22.27
CA GLY A 644 -7.57 -27.07 -22.94
C GLY A 644 -6.91 -25.71 -23.20
N HIS A 645 -7.11 -25.17 -24.39
CA HIS A 645 -6.61 -23.84 -24.77
C HIS A 645 -7.63 -23.05 -25.59
N SER A 646 -7.48 -21.73 -25.64
CA SER A 646 -8.31 -20.83 -26.42
C SER A 646 -7.49 -19.66 -26.97
N ILE A 647 -8.16 -18.70 -27.61
CA ILE A 647 -7.54 -17.45 -28.04
C ILE A 647 -8.55 -16.29 -27.98
N ASP A 648 -8.09 -15.16 -27.45
CA ASP A 648 -8.77 -13.88 -27.40
C ASP A 648 -7.91 -12.82 -28.08
N PHE A 649 -8.50 -12.09 -29.03
CA PHE A 649 -7.88 -10.99 -29.76
C PHE A 649 -8.51 -9.68 -29.32
N HIS A 650 -7.74 -8.78 -28.69
CA HIS A 650 -8.26 -7.47 -28.28
C HIS A 650 -8.53 -6.53 -29.45
N ALA A 651 -7.93 -6.82 -30.62
CA ALA A 651 -8.24 -6.16 -31.89
C ALA A 651 -9.62 -6.55 -32.46
N SER A 652 -10.29 -7.56 -31.87
CA SER A 652 -11.61 -8.02 -32.28
C SER A 652 -12.73 -7.40 -31.44
N ASN A 653 -13.96 -7.48 -31.94
CA ASN A 653 -15.16 -7.02 -31.24
C ASN A 653 -16.27 -8.07 -31.39
N LEU A 654 -16.00 -9.29 -30.92
CA LEU A 654 -16.91 -10.45 -30.99
C LEU A 654 -17.36 -10.89 -29.59
N ALA A 655 -18.53 -11.52 -29.52
CA ALA A 655 -18.97 -12.17 -28.28
C ALA A 655 -18.07 -13.40 -27.98
N PRO A 656 -17.67 -13.64 -26.71
CA PRO A 656 -16.68 -14.65 -26.37
C PRO A 656 -17.15 -16.10 -26.54
N ASP A 657 -18.43 -16.38 -26.28
CA ASP A 657 -18.98 -17.75 -26.16
C ASP A 657 -18.70 -18.70 -27.34
N GLY A 658 -18.47 -18.14 -28.53
CA GLY A 658 -18.14 -18.91 -29.73
C GLY A 658 -16.64 -18.95 -30.01
N PRO A 659 -16.05 -17.84 -30.50
CA PRO A 659 -14.68 -17.79 -30.99
C PRO A 659 -13.59 -17.80 -29.90
N MET A 660 -13.93 -17.51 -28.63
CA MET A 660 -12.96 -17.49 -27.51
C MET A 660 -13.13 -18.69 -26.57
N ARG A 661 -13.98 -19.67 -26.90
CA ARG A 661 -14.17 -20.87 -26.07
C ARG A 661 -12.90 -21.71 -26.01
N THR A 662 -12.71 -22.42 -24.89
CA THR A 662 -11.70 -23.48 -24.79
C THR A 662 -11.99 -24.59 -25.79
N ILE A 663 -10.95 -25.05 -26.48
CA ILE A 663 -10.95 -26.25 -27.30
C ILE A 663 -10.09 -27.32 -26.65
N ALA A 664 -10.58 -28.56 -26.67
CA ALA A 664 -9.87 -29.70 -26.09
C ALA A 664 -8.63 -30.06 -26.95
N PRO A 665 -7.67 -30.83 -26.40
CA PRO A 665 -6.59 -31.41 -27.21
C PRO A 665 -7.10 -32.14 -28.46
N GLY A 666 -6.45 -31.89 -29.60
CA GLY A 666 -6.81 -32.43 -30.91
C GLY A 666 -7.96 -31.69 -31.61
N GLU A 667 -8.63 -30.74 -30.97
CA GLU A 667 -9.66 -29.92 -31.59
C GLU A 667 -9.08 -28.72 -32.36
N SER A 668 -9.93 -28.09 -33.18
CA SER A 668 -9.62 -26.83 -33.84
C SER A 668 -10.81 -25.88 -33.85
N LEU A 669 -10.52 -24.58 -33.92
CA LEU A 669 -11.49 -23.49 -33.96
C LEU A 669 -11.05 -22.43 -34.97
N VAL A 670 -11.98 -21.95 -35.78
CA VAL A 670 -11.73 -20.80 -36.65
C VAL A 670 -12.25 -19.54 -35.98
N TYR A 671 -11.33 -18.64 -35.63
CA TYR A 671 -11.62 -17.30 -35.15
C TYR A 671 -11.51 -16.33 -36.33
N ARG A 672 -12.64 -15.74 -36.74
CA ARG A 672 -12.66 -14.75 -37.84
C ARG A 672 -13.21 -13.41 -37.38
N PHE A 673 -12.41 -12.34 -37.46
CA PHE A 673 -12.83 -10.97 -37.12
C PHE A 673 -12.38 -9.94 -38.16
N THR A 674 -13.04 -8.79 -38.17
CA THR A 674 -12.60 -7.60 -38.93
C THR A 674 -11.95 -6.63 -37.96
N ALA A 675 -10.77 -6.10 -38.30
CA ALA A 675 -10.09 -5.08 -37.51
C ALA A 675 -10.78 -3.72 -37.69
N GLU A 676 -11.58 -3.29 -36.71
CA GLU A 676 -12.37 -2.05 -36.82
C GLU A 676 -11.62 -0.80 -36.32
N ARG A 677 -10.50 -0.98 -35.62
CA ARG A 677 -9.79 0.09 -34.91
C ARG A 677 -8.28 -0.04 -35.04
N ALA A 678 -7.61 1.09 -35.27
CA ALA A 678 -6.16 1.16 -35.32
C ALA A 678 -5.54 1.11 -33.92
N GLY A 679 -4.39 0.46 -33.79
CA GLY A 679 -3.65 0.35 -32.54
C GLY A 679 -2.68 -0.82 -32.50
N ALA A 680 -1.92 -0.88 -31.40
CA ALA A 680 -1.17 -2.06 -31.01
C ALA A 680 -2.00 -2.78 -29.94
N TRP A 681 -2.43 -4.00 -30.23
CA TRP A 681 -3.32 -4.78 -29.39
C TRP A 681 -2.59 -6.04 -28.95
N MET A 682 -2.93 -6.58 -27.78
CA MET A 682 -2.51 -7.94 -27.45
C MET A 682 -3.53 -8.98 -27.94
N TYR A 683 -3.07 -10.21 -28.05
CA TYR A 683 -3.94 -11.38 -28.03
C TYR A 683 -3.36 -12.41 -27.05
N HIS A 684 -4.20 -13.28 -26.49
CA HIS A 684 -3.76 -14.28 -25.53
C HIS A 684 -4.72 -15.46 -25.41
N CYS A 685 -4.29 -16.54 -24.73
CA CYS A 685 -5.21 -17.60 -24.32
C CYS A 685 -6.17 -17.10 -23.22
N SER A 686 -7.45 -17.44 -23.34
CA SER A 686 -8.52 -17.09 -22.38
C SER A 686 -9.04 -18.28 -21.57
N THR A 687 -8.40 -19.45 -21.69
CA THR A 687 -8.68 -20.61 -20.84
C THR A 687 -8.25 -20.33 -19.40
N MET A 688 -9.05 -20.79 -18.44
CA MET A 688 -8.79 -20.56 -17.02
C MET A 688 -7.76 -21.57 -16.47
N PRO A 689 -6.81 -21.15 -15.62
CA PRO A 689 -6.57 -19.77 -15.17
C PRO A 689 -5.79 -18.95 -16.20
N MET A 690 -6.40 -17.87 -16.69
CA MET A 690 -5.81 -17.07 -17.78
C MET A 690 -4.42 -16.52 -17.44
N SER A 691 -4.19 -16.14 -16.18
CA SER A 691 -2.90 -15.63 -15.72
C SER A 691 -1.77 -16.62 -15.96
N SER A 692 -2.00 -17.91 -15.69
CA SER A 692 -1.01 -18.97 -15.90
C SER A 692 -0.78 -19.23 -17.38
N HIS A 693 -1.83 -19.22 -18.21
CA HIS A 693 -1.66 -19.38 -19.66
C HIS A 693 -0.88 -18.23 -20.29
N ILE A 694 -1.16 -16.98 -19.90
CA ILE A 694 -0.41 -15.80 -20.37
C ILE A 694 1.05 -15.90 -19.91
N ALA A 695 1.26 -16.18 -18.63
CA ALA A 695 2.59 -16.31 -18.01
C ALA A 695 3.42 -17.45 -18.62
N ALA A 696 2.78 -18.55 -19.02
CA ALA A 696 3.42 -19.68 -19.70
C ALA A 696 3.86 -19.36 -21.14
N GLY A 697 3.41 -18.24 -21.73
CA GLY A 697 3.84 -17.76 -23.04
C GLY A 697 2.73 -17.60 -24.09
N MET A 698 1.46 -17.84 -23.73
CA MET A 698 0.36 -17.78 -24.68
C MET A 698 -0.16 -16.35 -24.88
N HIS A 699 0.69 -15.48 -25.42
CA HIS A 699 0.37 -14.10 -25.76
C HIS A 699 1.16 -13.60 -26.98
N GLY A 700 0.67 -12.56 -27.64
CA GLY A 700 1.35 -11.90 -28.76
C GLY A 700 0.72 -10.56 -29.10
N ALA A 701 1.13 -9.97 -30.23
CA ALA A 701 0.69 -8.65 -30.66
C ALA A 701 -0.14 -8.68 -31.97
N VAL A 702 -1.10 -7.77 -32.08
CA VAL A 702 -1.78 -7.40 -33.31
C VAL A 702 -1.56 -5.92 -33.57
N VAL A 703 -0.86 -5.58 -34.64
CA VAL A 703 -0.65 -4.20 -35.10
C VAL A 703 -1.66 -3.89 -36.19
N ILE A 704 -2.54 -2.93 -35.95
CA ILE A 704 -3.52 -2.44 -36.92
C ILE A 704 -3.23 -0.99 -37.25
N GLU A 705 -2.79 -0.73 -38.48
CA GLU A 705 -2.63 0.61 -39.01
C GLU A 705 -3.99 1.27 -39.33
N PRO A 706 -4.10 2.62 -39.25
CA PRO A 706 -5.27 3.33 -39.74
C PRO A 706 -5.50 3.11 -41.24
N ALA A 707 -6.73 3.27 -41.71
CA ALA A 707 -7.11 3.00 -43.10
C ALA A 707 -6.29 3.84 -44.11
N GLU A 708 -6.01 5.09 -43.76
CA GLU A 708 -5.16 6.00 -44.53
C GLU A 708 -3.66 5.67 -44.45
N GLY A 709 -3.26 4.82 -43.51
CA GLY A 709 -1.86 4.45 -43.26
C GLY A 709 -1.13 5.39 -42.34
N LEU A 710 0.03 4.94 -41.88
CA LEU A 710 0.96 5.79 -41.14
C LEU A 710 2.02 6.36 -42.10
N PRO A 711 2.67 7.47 -41.72
CA PRO A 711 3.89 7.90 -42.40
C PRO A 711 4.92 6.76 -42.44
N GLU A 712 5.62 6.64 -43.57
CA GLU A 712 6.70 5.68 -43.75
C GLU A 712 7.85 5.98 -42.78
N VAL A 713 8.47 4.90 -42.30
CA VAL A 713 9.65 4.92 -41.43
C VAL A 713 10.70 4.00 -42.06
N ASP A 714 11.98 4.27 -41.80
CA ASP A 714 13.06 3.44 -42.35
C ASP A 714 13.11 2.07 -41.67
N ARG A 715 12.76 2.01 -40.37
CA ARG A 715 12.73 0.77 -39.59
C ARG A 715 11.52 0.72 -38.65
N SER A 716 10.94 -0.46 -38.51
CA SER A 716 9.83 -0.71 -37.59
C SER A 716 10.10 -1.97 -36.76
N TYR A 717 9.86 -1.87 -35.47
CA TYR A 717 10.06 -2.95 -34.50
C TYR A 717 8.79 -3.21 -33.69
N VAL A 718 8.60 -4.43 -33.20
CA VAL A 718 7.56 -4.80 -32.23
C VAL A 718 8.22 -5.36 -30.97
N VAL A 719 7.85 -4.79 -29.83
CA VAL A 719 8.30 -5.19 -28.50
C VAL A 719 7.09 -5.55 -27.66
N VAL A 720 7.01 -6.81 -27.25
CA VAL A 720 5.98 -7.37 -26.39
C VAL A 720 6.62 -7.65 -25.04
N GLN A 721 6.21 -6.93 -24.00
CA GLN A 721 6.70 -7.14 -22.64
C GLN A 721 5.80 -8.14 -21.90
N SER A 722 6.43 -9.10 -21.23
CA SER A 722 5.75 -10.08 -20.37
C SER A 722 6.65 -10.58 -19.24
N GLU A 723 6.07 -11.34 -18.33
CA GLU A 723 6.76 -11.94 -17.19
C GLU A 723 7.00 -13.44 -17.38
N VAL A 724 8.09 -13.93 -16.79
CA VAL A 724 8.43 -15.37 -16.70
C VAL A 724 8.52 -15.76 -15.23
N PHE A 725 7.84 -16.85 -14.87
CA PHE A 725 7.76 -17.38 -13.51
C PHE A 725 8.29 -18.81 -13.51
N LEU A 726 9.50 -19.00 -12.99
CA LEU A 726 10.17 -20.29 -12.95
C LEU A 726 9.78 -21.05 -11.68
N ASP A 727 9.38 -22.31 -11.85
CA ASP A 727 9.34 -23.29 -10.77
C ASP A 727 10.76 -23.77 -10.43
N SER A 728 11.62 -23.93 -11.45
CA SER A 728 13.04 -24.23 -11.26
C SER A 728 13.92 -23.57 -12.32
N ALA A 729 15.19 -23.32 -12.00
CA ALA A 729 16.19 -22.82 -12.95
C ALA A 729 16.82 -23.99 -13.73
N ALA A 730 16.05 -24.60 -14.63
CA ALA A 730 16.52 -25.74 -15.43
C ALA A 730 17.63 -25.32 -16.40
N ALA A 731 18.72 -26.10 -16.46
CA ALA A 731 19.88 -25.78 -17.29
C ALA A 731 19.78 -26.39 -18.71
N THR A 732 18.84 -27.31 -18.91
CA THR A 732 18.64 -28.04 -20.17
C THR A 732 17.16 -28.16 -20.52
N ALA A 733 16.87 -28.43 -21.80
CA ALA A 733 15.51 -28.61 -22.28
C ALA A 733 14.81 -29.81 -21.61
N GLU A 734 15.56 -30.88 -21.31
CA GLU A 734 15.02 -32.10 -20.68
C GLU A 734 14.66 -31.90 -19.20
N GLU A 735 15.27 -30.91 -18.53
CA GLU A 735 15.02 -30.56 -17.14
C GLU A 735 13.93 -29.48 -16.99
N ALA A 736 13.46 -28.91 -18.09
CA ALA A 736 12.57 -27.75 -18.10
C ALA A 736 11.21 -28.06 -17.44
N THR A 737 10.87 -27.33 -16.39
CA THR A 737 9.55 -27.42 -15.72
C THR A 737 8.56 -26.42 -16.29
N GLU A 738 7.26 -26.59 -16.00
CA GLU A 738 6.21 -25.66 -16.44
C GLU A 738 6.25 -24.35 -15.62
N VAL A 739 5.32 -23.43 -15.92
CA VAL A 739 5.20 -22.17 -15.17
C VAL A 739 4.81 -22.40 -13.71
N ASP A 740 5.43 -21.66 -12.79
CA ASP A 740 5.04 -21.66 -11.38
C ASP A 740 3.75 -20.84 -11.17
N ALA A 741 2.63 -21.54 -10.97
CA ALA A 741 1.33 -20.92 -10.73
C ALA A 741 1.22 -20.19 -9.38
N ASP A 742 1.98 -20.58 -8.36
CA ASP A 742 2.00 -19.92 -7.06
C ASP A 742 2.76 -18.59 -7.16
N ALA A 743 3.91 -18.56 -7.85
CA ALA A 743 4.64 -17.32 -8.13
C ALA A 743 3.83 -16.35 -9.00
N VAL A 744 3.06 -16.86 -9.98
CA VAL A 744 2.10 -16.06 -10.77
C VAL A 744 1.06 -15.41 -9.86
N ALA A 745 0.46 -16.17 -8.94
CA ALA A 745 -0.55 -15.66 -8.00
C ALA A 745 0.04 -14.66 -6.98
N ALA A 746 1.32 -14.79 -6.63
CA ALA A 746 2.04 -13.90 -5.73
C ALA A 746 2.61 -12.64 -6.42
N GLU A 747 2.48 -12.51 -7.74
CA GLU A 747 3.07 -11.45 -8.56
C GLU A 747 4.61 -11.34 -8.42
N ASP A 748 5.28 -12.49 -8.26
CA ASP A 748 6.73 -12.58 -8.05
C ASP A 748 7.46 -13.20 -9.26
N PRO A 749 7.69 -12.44 -10.35
CA PRO A 749 8.33 -12.96 -11.55
C PRO A 749 9.84 -13.16 -11.36
N SER A 750 10.35 -14.25 -11.92
CA SER A 750 11.79 -14.52 -12.03
C SER A 750 12.45 -13.57 -13.03
N PHE A 751 11.80 -13.36 -14.18
CA PHE A 751 12.25 -12.43 -15.21
C PHE A 751 11.09 -11.56 -15.72
N VAL A 752 11.43 -10.39 -16.23
CA VAL A 752 10.55 -9.58 -17.10
C VAL A 752 11.31 -9.44 -18.40
N VAL A 753 10.63 -9.66 -19.53
CA VAL A 753 11.30 -9.91 -20.81
C VAL A 753 10.69 -9.08 -21.93
N PHE A 754 11.50 -8.72 -22.91
CA PHE A 754 11.02 -8.25 -24.21
C PHE A 754 11.02 -9.43 -25.18
N ASN A 755 9.88 -9.70 -25.82
CA ASN A 755 9.69 -10.78 -26.79
C ASN A 755 10.07 -12.17 -26.27
N GLY A 756 9.76 -12.45 -25.00
CA GLY A 756 9.78 -13.79 -24.41
C GLY A 756 11.10 -14.27 -23.80
N VAL A 757 12.22 -13.56 -24.00
CA VAL A 757 13.55 -13.95 -23.50
C VAL A 757 14.27 -12.80 -22.81
N ALA A 758 14.77 -13.03 -21.60
CA ALA A 758 15.47 -12.02 -20.81
C ALA A 758 16.79 -11.60 -21.48
N ASN A 759 17.04 -10.29 -21.57
CA ASN A 759 18.28 -9.69 -22.11
C ASN A 759 18.63 -10.11 -23.55
N GLN A 760 17.70 -10.68 -24.34
CA GLN A 760 18.06 -11.17 -25.68
C GLN A 760 18.57 -10.07 -26.62
N TYR A 761 18.06 -8.86 -26.46
CA TYR A 761 18.45 -7.70 -27.26
C TYR A 761 19.75 -7.03 -26.80
N ASP A 762 20.44 -7.61 -25.81
CA ASP A 762 21.84 -7.28 -25.52
C ASP A 762 22.80 -8.10 -26.39
N GLN A 763 22.40 -9.33 -26.75
CA GLN A 763 23.17 -10.22 -27.62
C GLN A 763 22.80 -10.04 -29.10
N ALA A 764 21.57 -9.59 -29.37
CA ALA A 764 21.06 -9.29 -30.72
C ALA A 764 20.44 -7.88 -30.74
N PRO A 765 21.24 -6.82 -30.78
CA PRO A 765 20.74 -5.45 -30.73
C PRO A 765 19.73 -5.13 -31.83
N PHE A 766 18.81 -4.21 -31.55
CA PHE A 766 18.06 -3.51 -32.59
C PHE A 766 19.06 -2.71 -33.45
N GLU A 767 18.83 -2.63 -34.75
CA GLU A 767 19.75 -1.92 -35.65
C GLU A 767 19.15 -0.58 -36.10
N ALA A 768 19.97 0.45 -36.22
CA ALA A 768 19.59 1.69 -36.90
C ALA A 768 20.82 2.39 -37.51
N LYS A 769 20.58 3.39 -38.34
CA LYS A 769 21.60 4.34 -38.80
C LYS A 769 21.27 5.75 -38.35
N VAL A 770 22.31 6.58 -38.24
CA VAL A 770 22.14 8.01 -37.97
C VAL A 770 21.22 8.64 -39.01
N GLY A 771 20.15 9.30 -38.53
CA GLY A 771 19.13 9.94 -39.37
C GLY A 771 18.04 9.02 -39.93
N GLU A 772 18.04 7.72 -39.63
CA GLU A 772 16.89 6.85 -39.93
C GLU A 772 15.74 7.15 -38.95
N ARG A 773 14.52 7.24 -39.48
CA ARG A 773 13.28 7.28 -38.69
C ARG A 773 12.93 5.87 -38.26
N VAL A 774 12.89 5.65 -36.94
CA VAL A 774 12.63 4.34 -36.35
C VAL A 774 11.31 4.37 -35.59
N ARG A 775 10.45 3.36 -35.78
CA ARG A 775 9.21 3.15 -35.02
C ARG A 775 9.33 1.91 -34.15
N PHE A 776 9.00 2.03 -32.86
CA PHE A 776 8.84 0.89 -31.95
C PHE A 776 7.37 0.77 -31.56
N TRP A 777 6.72 -0.30 -31.99
CA TRP A 777 5.45 -0.74 -31.44
C TRP A 777 5.70 -1.46 -30.13
N VAL A 778 4.98 -1.08 -29.08
CA VAL A 778 5.16 -1.66 -27.74
C VAL A 778 3.82 -2.13 -27.22
N VAL A 779 3.77 -3.37 -26.74
CA VAL A 779 2.60 -3.98 -26.09
C VAL A 779 3.02 -4.51 -24.73
N ALA A 780 2.37 -4.06 -23.66
CA ALA A 780 2.54 -4.62 -22.33
C ALA A 780 1.56 -5.79 -22.15
N ALA A 781 1.94 -6.99 -22.58
CA ALA A 781 1.08 -8.17 -22.56
C ALA A 781 0.80 -8.68 -21.14
N GLY A 782 1.77 -8.55 -20.23
CA GLY A 782 1.60 -8.95 -18.84
C GLY A 782 1.89 -10.45 -18.58
N PRO A 783 1.27 -11.04 -17.53
CA PRO A 783 -0.11 -10.75 -17.14
C PRO A 783 -0.33 -9.53 -16.24
N ASN A 784 0.66 -9.04 -15.48
CA ASN A 784 0.43 -8.09 -14.39
C ASN A 784 1.30 -6.82 -14.43
N ARG A 785 2.54 -6.90 -14.96
CA ARG A 785 3.53 -5.82 -14.89
C ARG A 785 3.30 -4.74 -15.96
N PRO A 786 3.35 -3.44 -15.59
CA PRO A 786 3.33 -2.34 -16.56
C PRO A 786 4.69 -2.19 -17.27
N ALA A 787 4.68 -1.50 -18.41
CA ALA A 787 5.89 -1.08 -19.12
C ALA A 787 6.04 0.45 -19.07
N SER A 788 7.22 0.95 -18.72
CA SER A 788 7.63 2.34 -18.96
C SER A 788 8.75 2.32 -20.00
N PHE A 789 8.39 2.10 -21.27
CA PHE A 789 9.36 1.88 -22.34
C PHE A 789 10.19 3.15 -22.59
N HIS A 790 11.51 3.03 -22.51
CA HIS A 790 12.45 4.14 -22.62
C HIS A 790 13.69 3.72 -23.41
N ILE A 791 14.24 4.66 -24.20
CA ILE A 791 15.53 4.48 -24.88
C ILE A 791 16.51 5.53 -24.32
N VAL A 792 17.49 5.06 -23.57
CA VAL A 792 18.49 5.89 -22.89
C VAL A 792 19.32 6.66 -23.91
N GLY A 793 19.37 7.99 -23.75
CA GLY A 793 20.11 8.88 -24.64
C GLY A 793 19.31 9.37 -25.85
N ALA A 794 18.05 8.94 -26.01
CA ALA A 794 17.16 9.39 -27.08
C ALA A 794 15.88 10.03 -26.53
N GLN A 795 15.13 10.70 -27.42
CA GLN A 795 13.81 11.28 -27.13
C GLN A 795 12.86 10.95 -28.28
N PHE A 796 11.60 10.66 -27.94
CA PHE A 796 10.56 10.38 -28.92
C PHE A 796 9.94 11.68 -29.41
N ASP A 797 9.88 11.87 -30.72
CA ASP A 797 9.14 12.98 -31.33
C ASP A 797 7.67 12.63 -31.61
N THR A 798 7.34 11.33 -31.59
CA THR A 798 5.98 10.84 -31.80
C THR A 798 5.67 9.77 -30.77
N VAL A 799 4.51 9.87 -30.11
CA VAL A 799 4.02 8.91 -29.13
C VAL A 799 2.53 8.70 -29.35
N TYR A 800 2.16 7.46 -29.65
CA TYR A 800 0.78 7.01 -29.79
C TYR A 800 0.48 5.95 -28.74
N LYS A 801 -0.63 6.10 -28.02
CA LYS A 801 -1.05 5.20 -26.94
C LYS A 801 -2.55 4.98 -27.03
N GLU A 802 -3.00 3.73 -27.01
CA GLU A 802 -4.42 3.37 -26.81
C GLU A 802 -5.41 4.14 -27.72
N GLY A 803 -5.06 4.36 -28.99
CA GLY A 803 -5.95 5.06 -29.93
C GLY A 803 -5.66 6.56 -30.11
N ALA A 804 -4.71 7.15 -29.37
CA ALA A 804 -4.48 8.60 -29.37
C ALA A 804 -3.00 8.96 -29.46
N TYR A 805 -2.69 10.01 -30.25
CA TYR A 805 -1.39 10.67 -30.20
C TYR A 805 -1.29 11.52 -28.94
N LEU A 806 -0.28 11.23 -28.11
CA LEU A 806 0.14 12.08 -27.00
C LEU A 806 1.14 13.14 -27.48
N LEU A 807 1.92 12.79 -28.51
CA LEU A 807 2.85 13.65 -29.21
C LEU A 807 2.89 13.22 -30.68
N ARG A 808 2.96 14.16 -31.62
CA ARG A 808 3.03 13.85 -33.05
C ARG A 808 3.97 14.80 -33.75
N ASP A 809 4.96 14.25 -34.45
CA ASP A 809 5.93 15.00 -35.26
C ASP A 809 6.62 16.15 -34.49
N GLY A 810 6.91 15.92 -33.20
CA GLY A 810 7.55 16.88 -32.31
C GLY A 810 6.72 18.13 -32.03
N VAL A 811 5.41 18.10 -32.27
CA VAL A 811 4.51 19.23 -31.96
C VAL A 811 3.99 19.12 -30.54
N ASP A 812 4.38 20.06 -29.68
CA ASP A 812 3.96 20.08 -28.27
C ASP A 812 2.49 20.49 -28.08
N ALA A 813 2.00 20.41 -26.84
CA ALA A 813 0.62 20.79 -26.48
C ALA A 813 0.28 22.28 -26.72
N PHE A 814 1.27 23.13 -26.99
CA PHE A 814 1.11 24.54 -27.32
C PHE A 814 1.16 24.80 -28.83
N GLY A 815 1.40 23.76 -29.64
CA GLY A 815 1.52 23.84 -31.10
C GLY A 815 2.91 24.26 -31.60
N ASN A 816 3.94 24.21 -30.73
CA ASN A 816 5.31 24.52 -31.14
C ASN A 816 6.03 23.26 -31.60
N ALA A 817 6.90 23.41 -32.61
CA ALA A 817 7.87 22.38 -32.98
C ALA A 817 8.99 22.30 -31.92
N GLY A 818 9.42 21.07 -31.61
CA GLY A 818 10.47 20.78 -30.62
C GLY A 818 9.98 20.13 -29.33
N GLY A 819 8.73 19.66 -29.29
CA GLY A 819 8.24 18.77 -28.25
C GLY A 819 8.90 17.40 -28.32
N GLY A 820 9.01 16.73 -27.17
CA GLY A 820 9.58 15.40 -27.06
C GLY A 820 8.99 14.65 -25.88
N SER A 821 9.00 13.32 -25.94
CA SER A 821 8.68 12.43 -24.84
C SER A 821 9.88 11.58 -24.47
N GLN A 822 10.03 11.28 -23.18
CA GLN A 822 11.08 10.41 -22.68
C GLN A 822 10.68 8.94 -22.63
N ALA A 823 9.39 8.64 -22.46
CA ALA A 823 8.92 7.29 -22.22
C ALA A 823 7.51 7.08 -22.78
N LEU A 824 7.16 5.82 -23.07
CA LEU A 824 5.80 5.36 -23.30
C LEU A 824 5.36 4.51 -22.11
N ASP A 825 4.42 5.03 -21.32
CA ASP A 825 3.84 4.30 -20.19
C ASP A 825 2.65 3.45 -20.66
N LEU A 826 2.67 2.16 -20.33
CA LEU A 826 1.64 1.18 -20.67
C LEU A 826 1.31 0.36 -19.41
N GLN A 827 0.04 0.29 -19.06
CA GLN A 827 -0.45 -0.72 -18.11
C GLN A 827 -0.54 -2.09 -18.79
N ALA A 828 -0.73 -3.17 -18.02
CA ALA A 828 -1.03 -4.48 -18.57
C ALA A 828 -2.22 -4.39 -19.56
N ALA A 829 -2.12 -5.12 -20.66
CA ALA A 829 -3.02 -5.11 -21.82
C ALA A 829 -3.08 -3.80 -22.63
N GLN A 830 -2.17 -2.84 -22.42
CA GLN A 830 -2.10 -1.63 -23.23
C GLN A 830 -1.01 -1.72 -24.31
N GLY A 831 -1.24 -1.00 -25.42
CA GLY A 831 -0.29 -0.89 -26.50
C GLY A 831 -0.20 0.50 -27.13
N GLY A 832 0.87 0.70 -27.88
CA GLY A 832 1.17 1.96 -28.53
C GLY A 832 2.38 1.88 -29.45
N PHE A 833 2.84 3.03 -29.93
CA PHE A 833 4.14 3.14 -30.59
C PHE A 833 4.83 4.45 -30.28
N VAL A 834 6.15 4.45 -30.43
CA VAL A 834 6.99 5.64 -30.39
C VAL A 834 7.80 5.76 -31.66
N GLU A 835 8.13 6.98 -32.06
CA GLU A 835 9.05 7.25 -33.17
C GLU A 835 10.11 8.27 -32.78
N LEU A 836 11.28 8.11 -33.39
CA LEU A 836 12.45 8.93 -33.17
C LEU A 836 13.45 8.79 -34.33
N GLU A 837 14.41 9.72 -34.35
CA GLU A 837 15.64 9.64 -35.14
C GLU A 837 16.84 9.72 -34.21
N PHE A 838 17.89 8.95 -34.51
CA PHE A 838 19.14 8.97 -33.73
C PHE A 838 20.13 9.97 -34.33
N PRO A 839 20.58 10.99 -33.57
CA PRO A 839 21.47 12.03 -34.09
C PRO A 839 22.94 11.60 -34.15
N GLU A 840 23.34 10.59 -33.39
CA GLU A 840 24.73 10.14 -33.25
C GLU A 840 24.80 8.62 -33.30
N ALA A 841 25.92 8.08 -33.82
CA ALA A 841 26.19 6.65 -33.79
C ALA A 841 26.59 6.24 -32.37
N GLY A 842 26.16 5.05 -31.93
CA GLY A 842 26.39 4.57 -30.57
C GLY A 842 25.51 3.40 -30.20
N HIS A 843 25.54 3.04 -28.92
CA HIS A 843 24.69 1.99 -28.35
C HIS A 843 23.72 2.65 -27.38
N TYR A 844 22.43 2.60 -27.68
CA TYR A 844 21.37 3.21 -26.89
C TYR A 844 20.61 2.11 -26.14
N SER A 845 20.61 2.13 -24.80
CA SER A 845 19.92 1.10 -24.01
C SER A 845 18.40 1.24 -24.12
N VAL A 846 17.70 0.17 -24.47
CA VAL A 846 16.25 0.04 -24.45
C VAL A 846 15.84 -0.61 -23.13
N VAL A 847 14.96 0.02 -22.35
CA VAL A 847 14.60 -0.47 -21.01
C VAL A 847 13.12 -0.32 -20.70
N ASN A 848 12.62 -1.16 -19.81
CA ASN A 848 11.50 -0.79 -18.96
C ASN A 848 12.01 0.09 -17.79
N HIS A 849 11.59 1.35 -17.71
CA HIS A 849 12.06 2.28 -16.69
C HIS A 849 11.50 2.00 -15.28
N VAL A 850 10.65 0.97 -15.12
CA VAL A 850 10.56 0.24 -13.84
C VAL A 850 11.86 -0.54 -13.66
N MET A 851 12.88 0.11 -13.09
CA MET A 851 14.26 -0.36 -13.20
C MET A 851 14.51 -1.79 -12.70
N VAL A 852 13.75 -2.26 -11.70
CA VAL A 852 13.85 -3.66 -11.25
C VAL A 852 13.44 -4.65 -12.35
N ASP A 853 12.52 -4.27 -13.22
CA ASP A 853 12.07 -5.11 -14.34
C ASP A 853 13.08 -5.06 -15.51
N ALA A 854 13.77 -3.93 -15.71
CA ALA A 854 14.94 -3.90 -16.60
C ALA A 854 16.09 -4.78 -16.09
N GLU A 855 16.40 -4.72 -14.78
CA GLU A 855 17.40 -5.58 -14.13
C GLU A 855 17.02 -7.07 -14.19
N ARG A 856 15.73 -7.38 -14.28
CA ARG A 856 15.18 -8.73 -14.48
C ARG A 856 15.18 -9.21 -15.93
N GLY A 857 15.55 -8.38 -16.91
CA GLY A 857 15.66 -8.83 -18.30
C GLY A 857 14.96 -7.98 -19.35
N ALA A 858 14.16 -6.98 -18.97
CA ALA A 858 13.46 -6.09 -19.90
C ALA A 858 14.42 -4.99 -20.37
N HIS A 859 15.50 -5.43 -21.00
CA HIS A 859 16.64 -4.64 -21.42
C HIS A 859 17.10 -5.07 -22.82
N GLY A 860 17.65 -4.13 -23.57
CA GLY A 860 18.23 -4.34 -24.90
C GLY A 860 19.09 -3.17 -25.34
N ILE A 861 19.65 -3.26 -26.54
CA ILE A 861 20.47 -2.20 -27.13
C ILE A 861 19.96 -1.86 -28.53
N VAL A 862 19.87 -0.57 -28.87
CA VAL A 862 19.86 -0.12 -30.26
C VAL A 862 21.29 0.22 -30.68
N GLU A 863 21.83 -0.56 -31.60
CA GLU A 863 23.10 -0.28 -32.26
C GLU A 863 22.88 0.68 -33.44
N VAL A 864 23.34 1.92 -33.26
CA VAL A 864 23.24 2.97 -34.28
C VAL A 864 24.59 3.11 -34.99
N THR A 865 24.62 2.82 -36.28
CA THR A 865 25.83 2.91 -37.11
C THR A 865 25.85 4.19 -37.95
N GLN A 866 27.02 4.56 -38.47
CA GLN A 866 27.15 5.65 -39.45
C GLN A 866 26.52 5.23 -40.78
N GLY A 867 25.84 6.18 -41.43
CA GLY A 867 25.08 5.99 -42.68
C GLY A 867 25.90 5.59 -43.90
#